data_AF-A0A6P2EC31-F1
#
_entry.id   AF-A0A6P2EC31-F1
#
_cell.length_a   1.000
_cell.length_b   1.000
_cell.length_c   1.000
_cell.angle_alpha   90.00
_cell.angle_beta   90.00
_cell.angle_gamma   90.00
#
_symmetry.space_group_name_H-M   'P 1'
#
loop_
_entity.id
_entity.type
_entity.pdbx_description
1 polymer ?
#
loop_
_entity_poly.entity_id
_entity_poly.type
_entity_poly.pdbx_seq_one_letter_code
_entity_poly.pdbx_strand_id
1 'polypeptide(L)'
;MPSRSNGLAAEMEAVRTLALVGAPASGKTTLAEALLLKSGAIGTPGSVERGSTVSDFDPLERRMQHSLNSSVMHLAHAGTRIHLLDTPGGADFLGQSLPALEAVETAAVVINAAIGIEPMAVRMMEHAARRKLARMVIVNKIDSQGVDMTGLLAQIQAAFGRECLPVNLPDDGGTRVLDCFYNREGGCTMGDVETAHRALVEQVVEVDAAFVDRYLEQGDLDPRELHAPLEQALREGHLIPVCFVSARNGAGLGELLDVIVKLLPDPTEANPPAFLVGEGDAARPMEARPEPSLHVLAHVFKVTVDPYVGKMGIFRVHQGTVTRDSQLFIGDGRKPFKVNHLFMLQGKEYSEVSRALPGDIVAVAKVEDAHFDAVLHDAAEDDHVHLAPLDFPIPVHGLAIEPQRHGDEQRLWEILGKLVDEDPCLRVEHVAVTNETIVYGLGELHLRVLLERLREVYRFEVNTRPPRIAYRETVTAPAEGHHRHKKQTGGAGQFGEVFLRVEPLARGAGFEFKDEVKGGAIPYQFLPAVEKGVREVLEHGAIAGYPVVDVRVTVYDGKSHSVDSKDIAFATAGRKAFIAAIQEARPIVLEPVVKIDIAAPDSAIGDITGDLSSRRGLVSGTANAAAGMVLVRGQVPMSELSGYQSRLNAMTSGQGRYTIELSHYEPVPPATQQQLTSQHKVRDTE
;
A
#
# COMPACT_ATOMS: atom_id res chain seq x y z
N MET A 1 -11.57 15.52 -48.67
CA MET A 1 -10.66 14.87 -47.70
C MET A 1 -11.51 14.50 -46.51
N PRO A 2 -11.63 13.21 -46.12
CA PRO A 2 -12.23 12.89 -44.83
C PRO A 2 -11.36 13.57 -43.77
N SER A 3 -11.97 14.33 -42.85
CA SER A 3 -11.24 15.05 -41.81
C SER A 3 -10.40 14.07 -41.00
N ARG A 4 -9.14 14.44 -40.71
CA ARG A 4 -8.24 13.63 -39.88
C ARG A 4 -8.85 13.27 -38.50
N SER A 5 -9.87 14.00 -38.05
CA SER A 5 -10.63 13.73 -36.82
C SER A 5 -11.35 12.39 -36.82
N ASN A 6 -11.94 11.95 -37.95
CA ASN A 6 -12.73 10.71 -37.99
C ASN A 6 -11.85 9.46 -37.91
N GLY A 7 -10.57 9.55 -38.26
CA GLY A 7 -9.63 8.43 -38.14
C GLY A 7 -9.16 8.21 -36.71
N LEU A 8 -8.97 9.29 -35.94
CA LEU A 8 -8.51 9.21 -34.55
C LEU A 8 -9.59 8.67 -33.62
N ALA A 9 -10.85 9.09 -33.81
CA ALA A 9 -11.98 8.55 -33.05
C ALA A 9 -12.11 7.03 -33.23
N ALA A 10 -12.04 6.54 -34.48
CA ALA A 10 -12.09 5.11 -34.76
C ALA A 10 -10.90 4.32 -34.16
N GLU A 11 -9.71 4.95 -34.03
CA GLU A 11 -8.57 4.33 -33.34
C GLU A 11 -8.84 4.20 -31.84
N MET A 12 -9.56 5.14 -31.21
CA MET A 12 -9.90 5.13 -29.79
C MET A 12 -11.03 4.15 -29.46
N GLU A 13 -12.07 4.10 -30.30
CA GLU A 13 -13.14 3.10 -30.24
C GLU A 13 -12.59 1.67 -30.35
N ALA A 14 -11.43 1.50 -30.99
CA ALA A 14 -10.71 0.25 -31.13
C ALA A 14 -9.67 -0.01 -30.01
N VAL A 15 -9.85 0.58 -28.82
CA VAL A 15 -9.03 0.29 -27.63
C VAL A 15 -9.89 -0.30 -26.51
N ARG A 16 -9.36 -1.29 -25.81
CA ARG A 16 -9.90 -1.81 -24.54
C ARG A 16 -8.80 -1.87 -23.52
N THR A 17 -9.09 -1.56 -22.26
CA THR A 17 -8.14 -1.73 -21.18
C THR A 17 -8.76 -2.57 -20.05
N LEU A 18 -7.98 -3.53 -19.55
CA LEU A 18 -8.42 -4.51 -18.58
C LEU A 18 -7.34 -4.78 -17.54
N ALA A 19 -7.70 -4.78 -16.26
CA ALA A 19 -6.85 -5.31 -15.19
C ALA A 19 -7.35 -6.69 -14.74
N LEU A 20 -6.48 -7.69 -14.78
CA LEU A 20 -6.72 -8.99 -14.14
C LEU A 20 -6.41 -8.86 -12.65
N VAL A 21 -7.45 -8.95 -11.82
CA VAL A 21 -7.37 -8.82 -10.37
C VAL A 21 -8.00 -10.05 -9.70
N GLY A 22 -7.64 -10.30 -8.44
CA GLY A 22 -8.17 -11.46 -7.70
C GLY A 22 -7.09 -12.17 -6.89
N ALA A 23 -7.47 -13.29 -6.27
CA ALA A 23 -6.64 -13.97 -5.28
C ALA A 23 -5.34 -14.59 -5.87
N PRO A 24 -4.35 -14.93 -5.02
CA PRO A 24 -3.18 -15.69 -5.44
C PRO A 24 -3.59 -17.02 -6.07
N ALA A 25 -2.80 -17.54 -7.00
CA ALA A 25 -3.04 -18.84 -7.65
C ALA A 25 -4.40 -19.02 -8.39
N SER A 26 -5.20 -17.96 -8.55
CA SER A 26 -6.39 -17.93 -9.41
C SER A 26 -6.09 -18.13 -10.90
N GLY A 27 -4.82 -17.97 -11.28
CA GLY A 27 -4.33 -18.20 -12.63
C GLY A 27 -4.36 -16.96 -13.51
N LYS A 28 -4.33 -15.75 -12.93
CA LYS A 28 -4.27 -14.46 -13.66
C LYS A 28 -3.13 -14.41 -14.68
N THR A 29 -1.91 -14.67 -14.23
CA THR A 29 -0.72 -14.69 -15.08
C THR A 29 -0.79 -15.76 -16.16
N THR A 30 -1.27 -16.96 -15.82
CA THR A 30 -1.47 -18.03 -16.81
C THR A 30 -2.53 -17.65 -17.84
N LEU A 31 -3.60 -16.97 -17.40
CA LEU A 31 -4.65 -16.48 -18.28
C LEU A 31 -4.12 -15.38 -19.21
N ALA A 32 -3.36 -14.42 -18.69
CA ALA A 32 -2.72 -13.38 -19.51
C ALA A 32 -1.81 -14.00 -20.58
N GLU A 33 -0.96 -14.94 -20.19
CA GLU A 33 -0.08 -15.68 -21.11
C GLU A 33 -0.89 -16.42 -22.19
N ALA A 34 -1.98 -17.08 -21.80
CA ALA A 34 -2.83 -17.82 -22.72
C ALA A 34 -3.56 -16.90 -23.71
N LEU A 35 -4.00 -15.71 -23.27
CA LEU A 35 -4.60 -14.68 -24.14
C LEU A 35 -3.58 -14.10 -25.13
N LEU A 36 -2.34 -13.83 -24.67
CA LEU A 36 -1.24 -13.40 -25.55
C LEU A 36 -0.93 -14.46 -26.61
N LEU A 37 -0.92 -15.74 -26.25
CA LEU A 37 -0.71 -16.82 -27.22
C LEU A 37 -1.88 -16.94 -28.19
N LYS A 38 -3.12 -16.89 -27.69
CA LYS A 38 -4.34 -17.06 -28.50
C LYS A 38 -4.51 -15.95 -29.52
N SER A 39 -4.14 -14.72 -29.17
CA SER A 39 -4.13 -13.56 -30.08
C SER A 39 -2.94 -13.56 -31.05
N GLY A 40 -1.93 -14.40 -30.82
CA GLY A 40 -0.70 -14.43 -31.61
C GLY A 40 0.31 -13.34 -31.25
N ALA A 41 0.11 -12.61 -30.14
CA ALA A 41 1.08 -11.64 -29.62
C ALA A 41 2.40 -12.30 -29.20
N ILE A 42 2.35 -13.57 -28.78
CA ILE A 42 3.52 -14.42 -28.56
C ILE A 42 3.43 -15.70 -29.38
N GLY A 43 4.59 -16.22 -29.81
CA GLY A 43 4.65 -17.45 -30.62
C GLY A 43 4.73 -18.75 -29.81
N THR A 44 5.10 -18.68 -28.52
CA THR A 44 5.29 -19.86 -27.66
C THR A 44 4.68 -19.61 -26.28
N PRO A 45 3.97 -20.58 -25.67
CA PRO A 45 3.48 -20.44 -24.31
C PRO A 45 4.61 -20.38 -23.28
N GLY A 46 4.61 -19.34 -22.47
CA GLY A 46 5.35 -19.29 -21.22
C GLY A 46 4.76 -20.16 -20.12
N SER A 47 5.50 -20.36 -19.03
CA SER A 47 5.01 -21.02 -17.82
C SER A 47 5.63 -20.36 -16.60
N VAL A 48 4.82 -20.25 -15.54
CA VAL A 48 5.23 -19.66 -14.25
C VAL A 48 6.31 -20.52 -13.62
N GLU A 49 6.16 -21.85 -13.68
CA GLU A 49 7.11 -22.80 -13.11
C GLU A 49 8.49 -22.72 -13.77
N ARG A 50 8.52 -22.43 -15.09
CA ARG A 50 9.75 -22.24 -15.86
C ARG A 50 10.28 -20.80 -15.82
N GLY A 51 9.55 -19.86 -15.21
CA GLY A 51 9.91 -18.44 -15.15
C GLY A 51 10.04 -17.80 -16.54
N SER A 52 9.19 -18.21 -17.48
CA SER A 52 9.26 -17.83 -18.90
C SER A 52 8.03 -17.09 -19.40
N THR A 53 7.15 -16.64 -18.50
CA THR A 53 5.98 -15.82 -18.85
C THR A 53 6.40 -14.40 -19.23
N VAL A 54 5.55 -13.73 -19.99
CA VAL A 54 5.74 -12.32 -20.37
C VAL A 54 5.55 -11.41 -19.16
N SER A 55 4.59 -11.73 -18.28
CA SER A 55 4.22 -10.91 -17.13
C SER A 55 5.28 -10.94 -16.01
N ASP A 56 5.60 -12.14 -15.49
CA ASP A 56 6.51 -12.33 -14.34
C ASP A 56 7.98 -12.38 -14.80
N PHE A 57 8.48 -11.25 -15.28
CA PHE A 57 9.84 -11.17 -15.82
C PHE A 57 10.89 -10.77 -14.78
N ASP A 58 10.50 -10.30 -13.60
CA ASP A 58 11.45 -9.97 -12.54
C ASP A 58 12.11 -11.25 -11.99
N PRO A 59 13.43 -11.25 -11.73
CA PRO A 59 14.13 -12.41 -11.18
C PRO A 59 13.51 -12.97 -9.89
N LEU A 60 12.97 -12.10 -9.05
CA LEU A 60 12.37 -12.46 -7.78
C LEU A 60 11.02 -13.16 -7.97
N GLU A 61 10.19 -12.67 -8.90
CA GLU A 61 8.91 -13.30 -9.28
C GLU A 61 9.13 -14.72 -9.80
N ARG A 62 10.14 -14.91 -10.66
CA ARG A 62 10.50 -16.23 -11.22
C ARG A 62 10.93 -17.21 -10.14
N ARG A 63 11.66 -16.75 -9.12
CA ARG A 63 12.09 -17.59 -8.00
C ARG A 63 10.93 -17.93 -7.07
N MET A 64 10.07 -16.96 -6.78
CA MET A 64 8.94 -17.12 -5.87
C MET A 64 7.73 -17.78 -6.52
N GLN A 65 7.70 -17.87 -7.86
CA GLN A 65 6.60 -18.41 -8.67
C GLN A 65 5.26 -17.71 -8.38
N HIS A 66 5.34 -16.43 -8.06
CA HIS A 66 4.21 -15.55 -7.76
C HIS A 66 4.53 -14.14 -8.28
N SER A 67 3.55 -13.48 -8.86
CA SER A 67 3.65 -12.07 -9.27
C SER A 67 3.79 -11.17 -8.06
N LEU A 68 4.74 -10.24 -8.12
CA LEU A 68 5.05 -9.27 -7.07
C LEU A 68 4.79 -7.85 -7.53
N ASN A 69 4.93 -7.60 -8.83
CA ASN A 69 4.65 -6.33 -9.49
C ASN A 69 3.46 -6.47 -10.43
N SER A 70 2.75 -5.35 -10.65
CA SER A 70 1.84 -5.26 -11.78
C SER A 70 2.62 -5.17 -13.10
N SER A 71 2.19 -5.94 -14.11
CA SER A 71 2.82 -6.01 -15.42
C SER A 71 1.88 -5.50 -16.51
N VAL A 72 2.38 -4.66 -17.40
CA VAL A 72 1.60 -4.08 -18.52
C VAL A 72 1.94 -4.83 -19.80
N MET A 73 0.90 -5.33 -20.45
CA MET A 73 0.96 -6.08 -21.70
C MET A 73 -0.07 -5.53 -22.69
N HIS A 74 0.07 -5.89 -23.96
CA HIS A 74 -0.93 -5.56 -24.96
C HIS A 74 -1.07 -6.67 -26.00
N LEU A 75 -2.25 -6.77 -26.59
CA LEU A 75 -2.54 -7.68 -27.70
C LEU A 75 -3.52 -7.06 -28.70
N ALA A 76 -3.66 -7.68 -29.86
CA ALA A 76 -4.63 -7.28 -30.87
C ALA A 76 -5.60 -8.42 -31.15
N HIS A 77 -6.90 -8.12 -31.19
CA HIS A 77 -7.93 -9.07 -31.56
C HIS A 77 -9.03 -8.35 -32.36
N ALA A 78 -9.46 -8.93 -33.48
CA ALA A 78 -10.50 -8.36 -34.34
C ALA A 78 -10.33 -6.85 -34.69
N GLY A 79 -9.08 -6.40 -34.89
CA GLY A 79 -8.77 -4.99 -35.20
C GLY A 79 -8.76 -4.04 -33.99
N THR A 80 -8.99 -4.56 -32.78
CA THR A 80 -9.00 -3.81 -31.51
C THR A 80 -7.73 -4.10 -30.72
N ARG A 81 -7.12 -3.06 -30.15
CA ARG A 81 -6.00 -3.17 -29.21
C ARG A 81 -6.54 -3.38 -27.81
N ILE A 82 -6.01 -4.38 -27.11
CA ILE A 82 -6.37 -4.67 -25.72
C ILE A 82 -5.12 -4.46 -24.87
N HIS A 83 -5.15 -3.49 -23.97
CA HIS A 83 -4.18 -3.34 -22.91
C HIS A 83 -4.58 -4.24 -21.73
N LEU A 84 -3.63 -5.06 -21.28
CA LEU A 84 -3.86 -6.04 -20.22
C LEU A 84 -2.86 -5.80 -19.08
N LEU A 85 -3.39 -5.54 -17.90
CA LEU A 85 -2.62 -5.39 -16.67
C LEU A 85 -2.78 -6.66 -15.84
N ASP A 86 -1.70 -7.42 -15.68
CA ASP A 86 -1.67 -8.54 -14.73
C ASP A 86 -1.21 -8.03 -13.37
N THR A 87 -1.91 -8.40 -12.30
CA THR A 87 -1.67 -7.85 -10.96
C THR A 87 -1.32 -8.94 -9.94
N PRO A 88 -0.51 -8.64 -8.92
CA PRO A 88 -0.32 -9.53 -7.78
C PRO A 88 -1.64 -9.84 -7.07
N GLY A 89 -1.79 -11.09 -6.61
CA GLY A 89 -2.97 -11.50 -5.83
C GLY A 89 -2.80 -11.42 -4.31
N GLY A 90 -1.57 -11.24 -3.83
CA GLY A 90 -1.25 -11.24 -2.39
C GLY A 90 -1.67 -9.95 -1.71
N ALA A 91 -2.17 -10.03 -0.47
CA ALA A 91 -2.53 -8.85 0.32
C ALA A 91 -1.33 -7.95 0.63
N ASP A 92 -0.13 -8.53 0.67
CA ASP A 92 1.14 -7.83 0.87
C ASP A 92 1.51 -6.89 -0.28
N PHE A 93 0.94 -7.08 -1.48
CA PHE A 93 1.29 -6.35 -2.71
C PHE A 93 0.14 -5.49 -3.24
N LEU A 94 -0.78 -5.07 -2.37
CA LEU A 94 -1.88 -4.17 -2.76
C LEU A 94 -1.39 -2.83 -3.31
N GLY A 95 -0.22 -2.36 -2.88
CA GLY A 95 0.45 -1.20 -3.46
C GLY A 95 0.78 -1.35 -4.94
N GLN A 96 0.92 -2.59 -5.43
CA GLN A 96 1.15 -2.89 -6.85
C GLN A 96 -0.15 -3.19 -7.61
N SER A 97 -1.17 -3.73 -6.95
CA SER A 97 -2.43 -4.14 -7.58
C SER A 97 -3.48 -3.03 -7.70
N LEU A 98 -3.65 -2.21 -6.66
CA LEU A 98 -4.67 -1.14 -6.68
C LEU A 98 -4.41 -0.06 -7.74
N PRO A 99 -3.16 0.39 -7.99
CA PRO A 99 -2.90 1.36 -9.04
C PRO A 99 -3.36 0.95 -10.44
N ALA A 100 -3.35 -0.36 -10.72
CA ALA A 100 -3.78 -0.88 -12.01
C ALA A 100 -5.25 -0.54 -12.32
N LEU A 101 -6.08 -0.34 -11.28
CA LEU A 101 -7.50 0.02 -11.44
C LEU A 101 -7.69 1.45 -11.97
N GLU A 102 -6.78 2.38 -11.69
CA GLU A 102 -6.86 3.75 -12.25
C GLU A 102 -6.48 3.81 -13.72
N ALA A 103 -5.77 2.79 -14.20
CA ALA A 103 -5.28 2.73 -15.58
C ALA A 103 -6.27 2.05 -16.53
N VAL A 104 -7.39 1.51 -16.05
CA VAL A 104 -8.25 0.66 -16.87
C VAL A 104 -9.72 1.04 -16.81
N GLU A 105 -10.47 0.74 -17.88
CA GLU A 105 -11.92 0.90 -17.92
C GLU A 105 -12.63 -0.29 -17.27
N THR A 106 -12.04 -1.50 -17.35
CA THR A 106 -12.63 -2.73 -16.81
C THR A 106 -11.71 -3.44 -15.81
N ALA A 107 -12.29 -3.88 -14.70
CA ALA A 107 -11.66 -4.80 -13.76
C ALA A 107 -12.19 -6.23 -13.96
N ALA A 108 -11.31 -7.17 -14.33
CA ALA A 108 -11.60 -8.59 -14.44
C ALA A 108 -11.20 -9.33 -13.17
N VAL A 109 -12.18 -9.70 -12.35
CA VAL A 109 -11.98 -10.49 -11.14
C VAL A 109 -11.88 -11.96 -11.51
N VAL A 110 -10.67 -12.52 -11.42
CA VAL A 110 -10.38 -13.92 -11.76
C VAL A 110 -10.60 -14.81 -10.53
N ILE A 111 -11.43 -15.83 -10.70
CA ILE A 111 -11.80 -16.81 -9.68
C ILE A 111 -11.32 -18.19 -10.14
N ASN A 112 -10.71 -18.95 -9.22
CA ASN A 112 -10.40 -20.35 -9.47
C ASN A 112 -11.64 -21.20 -9.24
N ALA A 113 -12.11 -21.90 -10.27
CA ALA A 113 -13.32 -22.71 -10.20
C ALA A 113 -13.30 -23.75 -9.06
N ALA A 114 -12.13 -24.34 -8.77
CA ALA A 114 -12.00 -25.37 -7.76
C ALA A 114 -11.94 -24.83 -6.31
N ILE A 115 -11.47 -23.59 -6.13
CA ILE A 115 -11.34 -22.95 -4.81
C ILE A 115 -12.59 -22.15 -4.47
N GLY A 116 -13.17 -21.49 -5.47
CA GLY A 116 -14.29 -20.58 -5.33
C GLY A 116 -13.86 -19.16 -4.96
N ILE A 117 -14.76 -18.43 -4.31
CA ILE A 117 -14.60 -16.99 -4.04
C ILE A 117 -13.70 -16.79 -2.83
N GLU A 118 -12.56 -16.14 -3.06
CA GLU A 118 -11.59 -15.81 -2.02
C GLU A 118 -11.74 -14.34 -1.57
N PRO A 119 -11.33 -13.98 -0.34
CA PRO A 119 -11.48 -12.62 0.20
C PRO A 119 -10.88 -11.51 -0.67
N MET A 120 -9.77 -11.79 -1.36
CA MET A 120 -9.14 -10.82 -2.27
C MET A 120 -10.00 -10.52 -3.49
N ALA A 121 -10.75 -11.51 -4.00
CA ALA A 121 -11.66 -11.30 -5.13
C ALA A 121 -12.79 -10.33 -4.73
N VAL A 122 -13.38 -10.52 -3.54
CA VAL A 122 -14.39 -9.60 -2.97
C VAL A 122 -13.83 -8.19 -2.84
N ARG A 123 -12.65 -8.06 -2.24
CA ARG A 123 -11.97 -6.77 -2.06
C ARG A 123 -11.76 -6.05 -3.38
N MET A 124 -11.27 -6.74 -4.41
CA MET A 124 -11.02 -6.13 -5.72
C MET A 124 -12.31 -5.73 -6.42
N MET A 125 -13.37 -6.53 -6.29
CA MET A 125 -14.70 -6.20 -6.78
C MET A 125 -15.25 -4.91 -6.16
N GLU A 126 -15.08 -4.74 -4.84
CA GLU A 126 -15.47 -3.52 -4.12
C GLU A 126 -14.63 -2.30 -4.51
N HIS A 127 -13.31 -2.44 -4.64
CA HIS A 127 -12.45 -1.33 -5.07
C HIS A 127 -12.81 -0.87 -6.49
N ALA A 128 -13.03 -1.81 -7.42
CA ALA A 128 -13.48 -1.50 -8.78
C ALA A 128 -14.85 -0.79 -8.76
N ALA A 129 -15.78 -1.24 -7.91
CA ALA A 129 -17.09 -0.61 -7.77
C ALA A 129 -17.00 0.83 -7.22
N ARG A 130 -16.18 1.07 -6.20
CA ARG A 130 -15.92 2.42 -5.64
C ARG A 130 -15.32 3.36 -6.68
N ARG A 131 -14.50 2.82 -7.59
CA ARG A 131 -13.91 3.54 -8.73
C ARG A 131 -14.83 3.63 -9.95
N LYS A 132 -16.05 3.08 -9.85
CA LYS A 132 -17.06 3.08 -10.93
C LYS A 132 -16.54 2.46 -12.23
N LEU A 133 -15.66 1.47 -12.13
CA LEU A 133 -15.19 0.72 -13.29
C LEU A 133 -16.26 -0.27 -13.75
N ALA A 134 -16.24 -0.60 -15.04
CA ALA A 134 -16.91 -1.80 -15.51
C ALA A 134 -16.27 -3.02 -14.84
N ARG A 135 -17.08 -4.02 -14.50
CA ARG A 135 -16.62 -5.20 -13.75
C ARG A 135 -17.02 -6.45 -14.49
N MET A 136 -16.11 -7.42 -14.54
CA MET A 136 -16.39 -8.76 -15.05
C MET A 136 -15.79 -9.81 -14.13
N VAL A 137 -16.39 -10.99 -14.12
CA VAL A 137 -15.89 -12.16 -13.40
C VAL A 137 -15.37 -13.18 -14.40
N ILE A 138 -14.15 -13.66 -14.21
CA ILE A 138 -13.58 -14.73 -15.02
C ILE A 138 -13.40 -15.96 -14.13
N VAL A 139 -14.20 -17.00 -14.37
CA VAL A 139 -14.06 -18.29 -13.70
C VAL A 139 -13.06 -19.13 -14.48
N ASN A 140 -11.83 -19.21 -13.99
CA ASN A 140 -10.73 -19.94 -14.61
C ASN A 140 -10.61 -21.37 -14.06
N LYS A 141 -9.85 -22.22 -14.75
CA LYS A 141 -9.59 -23.63 -14.41
C LYS A 141 -10.86 -24.49 -14.38
N ILE A 142 -11.77 -24.22 -15.33
CA ILE A 142 -13.02 -24.99 -15.45
C ILE A 142 -12.80 -26.47 -15.77
N ASP A 143 -11.61 -26.85 -16.24
CA ASP A 143 -11.17 -28.23 -16.49
C ASP A 143 -10.84 -29.02 -15.22
N SER A 144 -10.99 -28.41 -14.05
CA SER A 144 -10.75 -29.08 -12.76
C SER A 144 -11.84 -30.13 -12.48
N GLN A 145 -11.42 -31.31 -12.02
CA GLN A 145 -12.35 -32.42 -11.74
C GLN A 145 -13.19 -32.15 -10.49
N GLY A 146 -14.47 -32.53 -10.55
CA GLY A 146 -15.38 -32.53 -9.40
C GLY A 146 -15.85 -31.14 -8.97
N VAL A 147 -15.72 -30.12 -9.82
CA VAL A 147 -16.18 -28.77 -9.53
C VAL A 147 -17.68 -28.62 -9.83
N ASP A 148 -18.43 -28.14 -8.85
CA ASP A 148 -19.84 -27.75 -9.01
C ASP A 148 -19.92 -26.31 -9.54
N MET A 149 -19.97 -26.16 -10.86
CA MET A 149 -20.02 -24.85 -11.53
C MET A 149 -21.35 -24.12 -11.27
N THR A 150 -22.46 -24.85 -11.15
CA THR A 150 -23.78 -24.26 -10.86
C THR A 150 -23.82 -23.70 -9.45
N GLY A 151 -23.32 -24.46 -8.47
CA GLY A 151 -23.15 -23.98 -7.10
C GLY A 151 -22.21 -22.77 -7.01
N LEU A 152 -21.09 -22.78 -7.76
CA LEU A 152 -20.16 -21.64 -7.79
C LEU A 152 -20.80 -20.38 -8.38
N LEU A 153 -21.57 -20.48 -9.47
CA LEU A 153 -22.28 -19.33 -10.03
C LEU A 153 -23.28 -18.75 -9.03
N ALA A 154 -24.02 -19.61 -8.32
CA ALA A 154 -24.94 -19.17 -7.26
C ALA A 154 -24.20 -18.47 -6.10
N GLN A 155 -23.01 -18.94 -5.73
CA GLN A 155 -22.16 -18.26 -4.75
C GLN A 155 -21.68 -16.89 -5.25
N ILE A 156 -21.29 -16.79 -6.53
CA ILE A 156 -20.86 -15.53 -7.14
C ILE A 156 -22.00 -14.52 -7.09
N GLN A 157 -23.21 -14.94 -7.46
CA GLN A 157 -24.39 -14.11 -7.41
C GLN A 157 -24.77 -13.69 -5.98
N ALA A 158 -24.61 -14.58 -5.00
CA ALA A 158 -24.84 -14.25 -3.60
C ALA A 158 -23.82 -13.25 -3.05
N ALA A 159 -22.56 -13.32 -3.50
CA ALA A 159 -21.47 -12.47 -3.02
C ALA A 159 -21.42 -11.10 -3.72
N PHE A 160 -21.65 -11.05 -5.04
CA PHE A 160 -21.41 -9.86 -5.86
C PHE A 160 -22.69 -9.23 -6.43
N GLY A 161 -23.83 -9.90 -6.33
CA GLY A 161 -25.11 -9.43 -6.84
C GLY A 161 -25.71 -10.36 -7.89
N ARG A 162 -27.04 -10.31 -8.04
CA ARG A 162 -27.79 -11.12 -9.00
C ARG A 162 -27.52 -10.72 -10.46
N GLU A 163 -26.98 -9.53 -10.63
CA GLU A 163 -26.48 -8.93 -11.87
C GLU A 163 -25.28 -9.70 -12.44
N CYS A 164 -24.66 -10.61 -11.68
CA CYS A 164 -23.64 -11.53 -12.18
C CYS A 164 -24.26 -12.60 -13.09
N LEU A 165 -24.20 -12.41 -14.39
CA LEU A 165 -24.84 -13.29 -15.38
C LEU A 165 -23.82 -13.95 -16.32
N PRO A 166 -23.97 -15.24 -16.62
CA PRO A 166 -23.04 -15.98 -17.47
C PRO A 166 -23.20 -15.59 -18.94
N VAL A 167 -22.12 -15.08 -19.56
CA VAL A 167 -22.07 -14.80 -21.02
C VAL A 167 -21.68 -16.02 -21.84
N ASN A 168 -21.12 -17.03 -21.19
CA ASN A 168 -20.93 -18.36 -21.74
C ASN A 168 -21.20 -19.41 -20.65
N LEU A 169 -21.39 -20.67 -21.06
CA LEU A 169 -21.56 -21.78 -20.13
C LEU A 169 -20.52 -22.87 -20.40
N PRO A 170 -19.87 -23.45 -19.37
CA PRO A 170 -18.92 -24.53 -19.55
C PRO A 170 -19.64 -25.82 -19.92
N ASP A 171 -19.00 -26.62 -20.78
CA ASP A 171 -19.49 -27.92 -21.23
C ASP A 171 -18.35 -28.95 -21.35
N ASP A 172 -18.71 -30.23 -21.54
CA ASP A 172 -17.78 -31.34 -21.75
C ASP A 172 -16.65 -31.37 -20.69
N GLY A 173 -17.05 -31.25 -19.42
CA GLY A 173 -16.13 -31.23 -18.27
C GLY A 173 -15.14 -30.05 -18.27
N GLY A 174 -15.51 -28.91 -18.85
CA GLY A 174 -14.67 -27.71 -18.91
C GLY A 174 -13.63 -27.72 -20.04
N THR A 175 -13.82 -28.58 -21.04
CA THR A 175 -12.98 -28.59 -22.25
C THR A 175 -13.56 -27.75 -23.38
N ARG A 176 -14.82 -27.31 -23.23
CA ARG A 176 -15.52 -26.41 -24.16
C ARG A 176 -16.39 -25.43 -23.38
N VAL A 177 -16.81 -24.37 -24.06
CA VAL A 177 -17.85 -23.47 -23.60
C VAL A 177 -18.86 -23.23 -24.71
N LEU A 178 -20.08 -22.88 -24.34
CA LEU A 178 -21.15 -22.46 -25.24
C LEU A 178 -21.39 -20.97 -25.04
N ASP A 179 -21.31 -20.17 -26.11
CA ASP A 179 -21.68 -18.75 -26.08
C ASP A 179 -23.18 -18.61 -25.79
N CYS A 180 -23.52 -17.73 -24.86
CA CYS A 180 -24.92 -17.41 -24.50
C CYS A 180 -25.32 -15.99 -24.89
N PHE A 181 -24.38 -15.16 -25.36
CA PHE A 181 -24.69 -13.80 -25.74
C PHE A 181 -25.13 -13.70 -27.20
N TYR A 182 -24.39 -14.30 -28.15
CA TYR A 182 -24.76 -14.25 -29.57
C TYR A 182 -25.50 -15.48 -30.08
N ASN A 183 -25.55 -16.54 -29.28
CA ASN A 183 -26.20 -17.79 -29.64
C ASN A 183 -27.38 -18.07 -28.70
N ARG A 184 -28.40 -18.73 -29.24
CA ARG A 184 -29.66 -19.08 -28.56
C ARG A 184 -29.88 -20.57 -28.46
N GLU A 185 -29.15 -21.34 -29.27
CA GLU A 185 -29.34 -22.78 -29.38
C GLU A 185 -28.19 -23.52 -28.70
N GLY A 186 -28.57 -24.56 -27.93
CA GLY A 186 -27.64 -25.41 -27.21
C GLY A 186 -28.03 -25.56 -25.74
N GLY A 187 -27.45 -26.57 -25.10
CA GLY A 187 -27.63 -26.80 -23.68
C GLY A 187 -26.42 -27.57 -23.16
N CYS A 188 -26.08 -27.34 -21.90
CA CYS A 188 -25.02 -28.06 -21.21
C CYS A 188 -25.47 -28.48 -19.82
N THR A 189 -24.54 -29.04 -19.06
CA THR A 189 -24.81 -29.54 -17.70
C THR A 189 -25.28 -28.44 -16.73
N MET A 190 -24.93 -27.17 -16.98
CA MET A 190 -25.35 -26.04 -16.15
C MET A 190 -26.74 -25.49 -16.50
N GLY A 191 -27.27 -25.80 -17.69
CA GLY A 191 -28.55 -25.30 -18.16
C GLY A 191 -28.58 -25.02 -19.65
N ASP A 192 -29.69 -24.44 -20.09
CA ASP A 192 -29.96 -24.14 -21.49
C ASP A 192 -29.43 -22.74 -21.87
N VAL A 193 -28.82 -22.65 -23.04
CA VAL A 193 -28.27 -21.41 -23.60
C VAL A 193 -29.35 -20.34 -23.74
N GLU A 194 -30.55 -20.73 -24.17
CA GLU A 194 -31.71 -19.85 -24.31
C GLU A 194 -32.08 -19.15 -22.98
N THR A 195 -32.00 -19.86 -21.86
CA THR A 195 -32.34 -19.29 -20.55
C THR A 195 -31.31 -18.26 -20.10
N ALA A 196 -30.02 -18.55 -20.30
CA ALA A 196 -28.94 -17.60 -20.00
C ALA A 196 -29.01 -16.37 -20.92
N HIS A 197 -29.24 -16.58 -22.22
CA HIS A 197 -29.42 -15.51 -23.20
C HIS A 197 -30.59 -14.58 -22.82
N ARG A 198 -31.75 -15.15 -22.51
CA ARG A 198 -32.93 -14.37 -22.11
C ARG A 198 -32.65 -13.54 -20.86
N ALA A 199 -32.01 -14.11 -19.84
CA ALA A 199 -31.65 -13.38 -18.62
C ALA A 199 -30.70 -12.20 -18.90
N LEU A 200 -29.72 -12.37 -19.80
CA LEU A 200 -28.82 -11.28 -20.22
C LEU A 200 -29.58 -10.18 -20.94
N VAL A 201 -30.44 -10.52 -21.90
CA VAL A 201 -31.23 -9.55 -22.67
C VAL A 201 -32.19 -8.81 -21.74
N GLU A 202 -32.91 -9.51 -20.86
CA GLU A 202 -33.81 -8.89 -19.87
C GLU A 202 -33.05 -7.87 -18.99
N GLN A 203 -31.87 -8.24 -18.47
CA GLN A 203 -31.05 -7.35 -17.64
C GLN A 203 -30.57 -6.10 -18.40
N VAL A 204 -30.22 -6.25 -19.68
CA VAL A 204 -29.79 -5.12 -20.53
C VAL A 204 -30.96 -4.23 -20.92
N VAL A 205 -32.15 -4.79 -21.12
CA VAL A 205 -33.36 -4.03 -21.45
C VAL A 205 -33.85 -3.24 -20.23
N GLU A 206 -33.67 -3.75 -19.01
CA GLU A 206 -34.14 -3.11 -17.77
C GLU A 206 -33.53 -1.72 -17.49
N VAL A 207 -32.36 -1.37 -18.05
CA VAL A 207 -31.76 -0.03 -17.85
C VAL A 207 -32.47 1.10 -18.62
N ASP A 208 -33.22 0.78 -19.67
CA ASP A 208 -33.89 1.77 -20.52
C ASP A 208 -35.40 1.49 -20.62
N ALA A 209 -36.19 2.31 -19.95
CA ALA A 209 -37.65 2.20 -19.95
C ALA A 209 -38.27 2.25 -21.35
N ALA A 210 -37.71 3.02 -22.28
CA ALA A 210 -38.21 3.07 -23.66
C ALA A 210 -37.90 1.78 -24.43
N PHE A 211 -36.82 1.10 -24.06
CA PHE A 211 -36.43 -0.18 -24.62
C PHE A 211 -37.26 -1.34 -24.04
N VAL A 212 -37.62 -1.27 -22.75
CA VAL A 212 -38.56 -2.19 -22.10
C VAL A 212 -39.89 -2.24 -22.84
N ASP A 213 -40.50 -1.07 -23.09
CA ASP A 213 -41.79 -0.99 -23.79
C ASP A 213 -41.72 -1.61 -25.19
N ARG A 214 -40.64 -1.35 -25.93
CA ARG A 214 -40.41 -1.92 -27.27
C ARG A 214 -40.19 -3.43 -27.24
N TYR A 215 -39.41 -3.95 -26.30
CA TYR A 215 -39.16 -5.37 -26.14
C TYR A 215 -40.45 -6.13 -25.79
N LEU A 216 -41.30 -5.55 -24.93
CA LEU A 216 -42.61 -6.12 -24.58
C LEU A 216 -43.61 -6.11 -25.76
N GLU A 217 -43.56 -5.10 -26.63
CA GLU A 217 -44.45 -4.99 -27.80
C GLU A 217 -44.00 -5.81 -29.02
N GLN A 218 -42.69 -5.80 -29.32
CA GLN A 218 -42.14 -6.31 -30.58
C GLN A 218 -41.37 -7.63 -30.41
N GLY A 219 -41.06 -8.05 -29.18
CA GLY A 219 -40.21 -9.20 -28.89
C GLY A 219 -38.73 -8.89 -29.11
N ASP A 220 -38.00 -9.87 -29.66
CA ASP A 220 -36.54 -9.78 -29.83
C ASP A 220 -36.09 -8.61 -30.73
N LEU A 221 -35.14 -7.83 -30.23
CA LEU A 221 -34.57 -6.67 -30.91
C LEU A 221 -33.28 -7.05 -31.66
N ASP A 222 -32.86 -6.22 -32.63
CA ASP A 222 -31.59 -6.43 -33.35
C ASP A 222 -30.43 -6.35 -32.34
N PRO A 223 -29.49 -7.32 -32.31
CA PRO A 223 -28.31 -7.28 -31.45
C PRO A 223 -27.50 -5.98 -31.52
N ARG A 224 -27.57 -5.25 -32.65
CA ARG A 224 -26.91 -3.94 -32.81
C ARG A 224 -27.58 -2.82 -32.01
N GLU A 225 -28.87 -2.94 -31.73
CA GLU A 225 -29.61 -1.98 -30.89
C GLU A 225 -29.37 -2.20 -29.40
N LEU A 226 -28.80 -3.35 -29.01
CA LEU A 226 -28.47 -3.67 -27.62
C LEU A 226 -27.15 -3.05 -27.13
N HIS A 227 -26.33 -2.49 -28.01
CA HIS A 227 -24.99 -1.98 -27.66
C HIS A 227 -25.04 -0.84 -26.63
N ALA A 228 -25.81 0.22 -26.89
CA ALA A 228 -25.89 1.36 -25.97
C ALA A 228 -26.52 1.02 -24.59
N PRO A 229 -27.64 0.27 -24.50
CA PRO A 229 -28.14 -0.19 -23.21
C PRO A 229 -27.16 -1.11 -22.47
N LEU A 230 -26.42 -1.96 -23.20
CA LEU A 230 -25.40 -2.83 -22.62
C LEU A 230 -24.26 -2.03 -22.00
N GLU A 231 -23.73 -1.03 -22.72
CA GLU A 231 -22.69 -0.13 -22.21
C GLU A 231 -23.12 0.50 -20.88
N GLN A 232 -24.34 1.04 -20.84
CA GLN A 232 -24.90 1.63 -19.63
C GLN A 232 -25.01 0.60 -18.50
N ALA A 233 -25.52 -0.60 -18.80
CA ALA A 233 -25.64 -1.68 -17.81
C ALA A 233 -24.27 -2.08 -17.21
N LEU A 234 -23.22 -2.14 -18.02
CA LEU A 234 -21.86 -2.45 -17.54
C LEU A 234 -21.27 -1.34 -16.69
N ARG A 235 -21.45 -0.08 -17.11
CA ARG A 235 -20.95 1.12 -16.39
C ARG A 235 -21.60 1.32 -15.03
N GLU A 236 -22.90 1.06 -14.95
CA GLU A 236 -23.67 1.19 -13.71
C GLU A 236 -23.51 -0.06 -12.83
N GLY A 237 -22.92 -1.14 -13.37
CA GLY A 237 -22.84 -2.43 -12.70
C GLY A 237 -24.19 -3.12 -12.57
N HIS A 238 -25.15 -2.76 -13.41
CA HIS A 238 -26.43 -3.44 -13.55
C HIS A 238 -26.31 -4.76 -14.32
N LEU A 239 -25.18 -4.97 -15.00
CA LEU A 239 -24.75 -6.25 -15.53
C LEU A 239 -23.27 -6.46 -15.18
N ILE A 240 -22.93 -7.63 -14.64
CA ILE A 240 -21.56 -8.07 -14.42
C ILE A 240 -21.37 -9.39 -15.17
N PRO A 241 -20.70 -9.38 -16.34
CA PRO A 241 -20.50 -10.58 -17.13
C PRO A 241 -19.66 -11.62 -16.38
N VAL A 242 -20.14 -12.87 -16.35
CA VAL A 242 -19.40 -14.03 -15.85
C VAL A 242 -18.95 -14.87 -17.04
N CYS A 243 -17.64 -15.02 -17.21
CA CYS A 243 -17.04 -15.78 -18.30
C CYS A 243 -16.24 -16.97 -17.75
N PHE A 244 -16.59 -18.17 -18.21
CA PHE A 244 -15.92 -19.42 -17.88
C PHE A 244 -14.80 -19.69 -18.88
N VAL A 245 -13.60 -20.00 -18.37
CA VAL A 245 -12.41 -20.26 -19.19
C VAL A 245 -11.51 -21.32 -18.58
N SER A 246 -10.69 -21.97 -19.41
CA SER A 246 -9.52 -22.71 -18.96
C SER A 246 -8.29 -22.20 -19.69
N ALA A 247 -7.45 -21.45 -18.97
CA ALA A 247 -6.16 -21.00 -19.49
C ALA A 247 -5.21 -22.17 -19.86
N ARG A 248 -5.45 -23.36 -19.32
CA ARG A 248 -4.60 -24.55 -19.52
C ARG A 248 -4.88 -25.24 -20.85
N ASN A 249 -6.16 -25.49 -21.17
CA ASN A 249 -6.55 -26.22 -22.38
C ASN A 249 -7.04 -25.29 -23.51
N GLY A 250 -7.28 -24.01 -23.22
CA GLY A 250 -7.70 -22.99 -24.17
C GLY A 250 -9.22 -22.82 -24.33
N ALA A 251 -10.04 -23.56 -23.58
CA ALA A 251 -11.49 -23.43 -23.61
C ALA A 251 -11.93 -22.03 -23.15
N GLY A 252 -12.84 -21.41 -23.89
CA GLY A 252 -13.40 -20.09 -23.55
C GLY A 252 -12.49 -18.89 -23.84
N LEU A 253 -11.23 -19.09 -24.27
CA LEU A 253 -10.32 -17.96 -24.51
C LEU A 253 -10.73 -17.13 -25.74
N GLY A 254 -11.26 -17.76 -26.78
CA GLY A 254 -11.73 -17.06 -27.97
C GLY A 254 -12.98 -16.23 -27.68
N GLU A 255 -13.91 -16.84 -26.95
CA GLU A 255 -15.15 -16.25 -26.48
C GLU A 255 -14.86 -15.08 -25.52
N LEU A 256 -13.89 -15.23 -24.61
CA LEU A 256 -13.44 -14.14 -23.74
C LEU A 256 -12.86 -12.97 -24.54
N LEU A 257 -12.02 -13.21 -25.55
CA LEU A 257 -11.49 -12.16 -26.42
C LEU A 257 -12.62 -11.44 -27.19
N ASP A 258 -13.59 -12.20 -27.68
CA ASP A 258 -14.76 -11.65 -28.36
C ASP A 258 -15.64 -10.82 -27.41
N VAL A 259 -15.84 -11.27 -26.17
CA VAL A 259 -16.53 -10.51 -25.11
C VAL A 259 -15.79 -9.22 -24.81
N ILE A 260 -14.46 -9.25 -24.67
CA ILE A 260 -13.67 -8.05 -24.39
C ILE A 260 -13.85 -7.01 -25.50
N VAL A 261 -13.74 -7.42 -26.76
CA VAL A 261 -13.81 -6.48 -27.89
C VAL A 261 -15.22 -5.97 -28.13
N LYS A 262 -16.24 -6.83 -27.98
CA LYS A 262 -17.61 -6.48 -28.38
C LYS A 262 -18.48 -5.94 -27.24
N LEU A 263 -18.22 -6.32 -25.99
CA LEU A 263 -19.09 -5.97 -24.87
C LEU A 263 -18.47 -4.93 -23.93
N LEU A 264 -17.15 -5.02 -23.65
CA LEU A 264 -16.55 -4.10 -22.68
C LEU A 264 -16.44 -2.68 -23.24
N PRO A 265 -16.50 -1.65 -22.37
CA PRO A 265 -16.46 -0.27 -22.81
C PRO A 265 -15.09 0.11 -23.36
N ASP A 266 -15.10 0.98 -24.37
CA ASP A 266 -13.91 1.71 -24.81
C ASP A 266 -13.69 3.00 -23.97
N PRO A 267 -12.56 3.71 -24.15
CA PRO A 267 -12.22 4.91 -23.38
C PRO A 267 -13.23 6.06 -23.50
N THR A 268 -14.02 6.10 -24.58
CA THR A 268 -15.09 7.08 -24.83
C THR A 268 -16.44 6.67 -24.24
N GLU A 269 -16.66 5.37 -24.05
CA GLU A 269 -17.88 4.81 -23.48
C GLU A 269 -17.79 4.73 -21.95
N ALA A 270 -16.61 4.53 -21.36
CA ALA A 270 -16.44 4.28 -19.93
C ALA A 270 -16.80 5.48 -19.02
N ASN A 271 -16.96 5.21 -17.72
CA ASN A 271 -17.13 6.27 -16.73
C ASN A 271 -15.84 7.12 -16.62
N PRO A 272 -15.94 8.46 -16.60
CA PRO A 272 -14.76 9.30 -16.53
C PRO A 272 -14.03 9.13 -15.20
N PRO A 273 -12.68 9.19 -15.20
CA PRO A 273 -11.88 9.17 -13.99
C PRO A 273 -12.21 10.37 -13.09
N ALA A 274 -12.08 10.18 -11.78
CA ALA A 274 -12.43 11.19 -10.78
C ALA A 274 -11.30 12.22 -10.60
N PHE A 275 -11.08 13.07 -11.60
CA PHE A 275 -10.15 14.20 -11.48
C PHE A 275 -10.70 15.28 -10.55
N LEU A 276 -9.79 15.92 -9.83
CA LEU A 276 -10.01 17.01 -8.91
C LEU A 276 -9.04 18.15 -9.23
N VAL A 277 -9.50 19.39 -9.08
CA VAL A 277 -8.67 20.60 -9.18
C VAL A 277 -8.64 21.30 -7.82
N GLY A 278 -7.44 21.65 -7.36
CA GLY A 278 -7.22 22.30 -6.05
C GLY A 278 -6.72 21.31 -4.98
N GLU A 279 -6.82 21.66 -3.69
CA GLU A 279 -6.34 20.80 -2.60
C GLU A 279 -7.35 20.72 -1.44
N GLY A 280 -7.35 19.59 -0.74
CA GLY A 280 -8.15 19.36 0.46
C GLY A 280 -9.66 19.52 0.23
N ASP A 281 -10.36 20.03 1.24
CA ASP A 281 -11.82 20.20 1.20
C ASP A 281 -12.30 21.22 0.15
N ALA A 282 -11.40 22.01 -0.42
CA ALA A 282 -11.70 22.99 -1.46
C ALA A 282 -11.60 22.40 -2.88
N ALA A 283 -11.10 21.17 -3.03
CA ALA A 283 -10.93 20.52 -4.32
C ALA A 283 -12.28 20.32 -5.02
N ARG A 284 -12.32 20.59 -6.33
CA ARG A 284 -13.55 20.50 -7.13
C ARG A 284 -13.43 19.41 -8.19
N PRO A 285 -14.49 18.65 -8.48
CA PRO A 285 -14.50 17.71 -9.58
C PRO A 285 -14.19 18.38 -10.92
N MET A 286 -13.31 17.74 -11.69
CA MET A 286 -13.01 18.05 -13.08
C MET A 286 -13.35 16.83 -13.93
N GLU A 287 -13.98 17.05 -15.06
CA GLU A 287 -14.32 15.98 -15.99
C GLU A 287 -13.28 15.96 -17.12
N ALA A 288 -12.45 14.91 -17.16
CA ALA A 288 -11.58 14.64 -18.29
C ALA A 288 -12.41 14.11 -19.46
N ARG A 289 -12.13 14.60 -20.66
CA ARG A 289 -12.81 14.16 -21.89
C ARG A 289 -11.84 13.41 -22.79
N PRO A 290 -12.20 12.23 -23.31
CA PRO A 290 -11.34 11.49 -24.23
C PRO A 290 -11.37 12.14 -25.62
N GLU A 291 -10.78 13.33 -25.73
CA GLU A 291 -10.72 14.12 -26.95
C GLU A 291 -9.25 14.43 -27.30
N PRO A 292 -8.73 13.93 -28.44
CA PRO A 292 -7.31 14.10 -28.81
C PRO A 292 -6.84 15.53 -29.01
N SER A 293 -7.76 16.47 -29.28
CA SER A 293 -7.47 17.89 -29.56
C SER A 293 -7.39 18.78 -28.32
N LEU A 294 -7.80 18.28 -27.15
CA LEU A 294 -7.70 19.02 -25.89
C LEU A 294 -6.27 18.97 -25.32
N HIS A 295 -6.02 19.75 -24.27
CA HIS A 295 -4.78 19.69 -23.51
C HIS A 295 -4.56 18.28 -22.97
N VAL A 296 -3.30 17.88 -22.85
CA VAL A 296 -2.94 16.56 -22.34
C VAL A 296 -3.35 16.45 -20.88
N LEU A 297 -4.08 15.40 -20.54
CA LEU A 297 -4.18 14.88 -19.18
C LEU A 297 -3.83 13.40 -19.22
N ALA A 298 -2.69 13.06 -18.63
CA ALA A 298 -2.26 11.68 -18.47
C ALA A 298 -1.90 11.40 -17.01
N HIS A 299 -2.10 10.17 -16.55
CA HIS A 299 -1.95 9.80 -15.15
C HIS A 299 -0.89 8.71 -14.97
N VAL A 300 0.13 8.98 -14.16
CA VAL A 300 1.19 8.04 -13.82
C VAL A 300 0.71 7.09 -12.73
N PHE A 301 0.18 5.94 -13.12
CA PHE A 301 -0.28 4.93 -12.18
C PHE A 301 0.83 3.96 -11.75
N LYS A 302 1.96 3.91 -12.46
CA LYS A 302 3.08 3.02 -12.09
C LYS A 302 4.41 3.67 -12.40
N VAL A 303 5.35 3.51 -11.47
CA VAL A 303 6.75 3.90 -11.64
C VAL A 303 7.62 2.67 -11.48
N THR A 304 8.64 2.57 -12.31
CA THR A 304 9.69 1.55 -12.17
C THR A 304 11.04 2.24 -12.20
N VAL A 305 11.91 1.92 -11.25
CA VAL A 305 13.26 2.47 -11.15
C VAL A 305 14.28 1.37 -11.44
N ASP A 306 14.98 1.51 -12.56
CA ASP A 306 16.14 0.67 -12.84
C ASP A 306 17.42 1.42 -12.44
N PRO A 307 18.36 0.81 -11.69
CA PRO A 307 19.60 1.46 -11.26
C PRO A 307 20.48 2.00 -12.40
N TYR A 308 20.35 1.44 -13.61
CA TYR A 308 21.18 1.77 -14.78
C TYR A 308 20.43 2.59 -15.82
N VAL A 309 19.13 2.34 -16.03
CA VAL A 309 18.30 3.02 -17.04
C VAL A 309 17.66 4.29 -16.49
N GLY A 310 17.45 4.36 -15.18
CA GLY A 310 16.79 5.47 -14.49
C GLY A 310 15.31 5.21 -14.25
N LYS A 311 14.60 6.27 -13.85
CA LYS A 311 13.16 6.22 -13.53
C LYS A 311 12.32 6.22 -14.80
N MET A 312 11.37 5.29 -14.87
CA MET A 312 10.39 5.18 -15.95
C MET A 312 8.99 5.36 -15.37
N GLY A 313 8.28 6.36 -15.88
CA GLY A 313 6.88 6.60 -15.55
C GLY A 313 5.99 5.92 -16.58
N ILE A 314 5.07 5.08 -16.11
CA ILE A 314 4.07 4.38 -16.90
C ILE A 314 2.74 5.07 -16.64
N PHE A 315 2.08 5.52 -17.69
CA PHE A 315 0.91 6.38 -17.58
C PHE A 315 -0.21 6.04 -18.56
N ARG A 316 -1.41 6.42 -18.16
CA ARG A 316 -2.65 6.34 -18.94
C ARG A 316 -2.98 7.71 -19.52
N VAL A 317 -3.22 7.81 -20.82
CA VAL A 317 -3.71 9.07 -21.42
C VAL A 317 -5.23 9.12 -21.33
N HIS A 318 -5.78 10.14 -20.66
CA HIS A 318 -7.23 10.35 -20.51
C HIS A 318 -7.77 11.43 -21.44
N GLN A 319 -6.94 12.41 -21.78
CA GLN A 319 -7.30 13.53 -22.65
C GLN A 319 -6.07 14.01 -23.44
N GLY A 320 -6.30 14.55 -24.63
CA GLY A 320 -5.24 15.08 -25.49
C GLY A 320 -4.40 14.00 -26.15
N THR A 321 -3.31 14.41 -26.80
CA THR A 321 -2.42 13.50 -27.52
C THR A 321 -0.99 13.70 -27.06
N VAL A 322 -0.34 12.62 -26.62
CA VAL A 322 1.09 12.64 -26.28
C VAL A 322 1.88 12.13 -27.48
N THR A 323 2.70 12.99 -28.08
CA THR A 323 3.62 12.61 -29.15
C THR A 323 5.06 12.60 -28.67
N ARG A 324 5.95 12.01 -29.48
CA ARG A 324 7.36 12.37 -29.41
C ARG A 324 7.51 13.89 -29.49
N ASP A 325 8.45 14.42 -28.70
CA ASP A 325 8.76 15.85 -28.53
C ASP A 325 7.73 16.70 -27.75
N SER A 326 6.65 16.10 -27.23
CA SER A 326 5.72 16.79 -26.33
C SER A 326 6.47 17.38 -25.13
N GLN A 327 6.07 18.57 -24.71
CA GLN A 327 6.54 19.19 -23.48
C GLN A 327 5.45 19.04 -22.42
N LEU A 328 5.75 18.28 -21.36
CA LEU A 328 4.79 17.98 -20.31
C LEU A 328 5.33 18.45 -18.96
N PHE A 329 4.45 18.94 -18.12
CA PHE A 329 4.65 19.20 -16.71
C PHE A 329 4.24 17.96 -15.90
N ILE A 330 4.68 17.89 -14.64
CA ILE A 330 4.39 16.79 -13.71
C ILE A 330 3.76 17.41 -12.47
N GLY A 331 2.48 17.14 -12.23
CA GLY A 331 1.73 17.70 -11.11
C GLY A 331 1.80 19.23 -11.08
N ASP A 332 2.16 19.80 -9.94
CA ASP A 332 2.37 21.24 -9.73
C ASP A 332 3.79 21.73 -10.15
N GLY A 333 4.58 20.84 -10.76
CA GLY A 333 5.94 21.11 -11.17
C GLY A 333 6.03 22.23 -12.21
N ARG A 334 6.83 23.26 -11.91
CA ARG A 334 6.98 24.45 -12.78
C ARG A 334 7.84 24.25 -14.03
N LYS A 335 8.59 23.15 -14.09
CA LYS A 335 9.56 22.90 -15.16
C LYS A 335 9.04 21.76 -16.04
N PRO A 336 8.77 22.01 -17.33
CA PRO A 336 8.36 20.93 -18.21
C PRO A 336 9.55 20.03 -18.55
N PHE A 337 9.29 18.76 -18.76
CA PHE A 337 10.21 17.82 -19.38
C PHE A 337 9.77 17.52 -20.81
N LYS A 338 10.73 17.09 -21.63
CA LYS A 338 10.48 16.75 -23.04
C LYS A 338 10.38 15.24 -23.21
N VAL A 339 9.31 14.77 -23.85
CA VAL A 339 9.11 13.36 -24.20
C VAL A 339 10.04 12.99 -25.37
N ASN A 340 11.20 12.38 -25.08
CA ASN A 340 12.17 12.01 -26.11
C ASN A 340 11.79 10.72 -26.86
N HIS A 341 11.32 9.72 -26.11
CA HIS A 341 10.90 8.42 -26.59
C HIS A 341 9.64 8.02 -25.82
N LEU A 342 8.66 7.49 -26.55
CA LEU A 342 7.41 7.00 -25.99
C LEU A 342 7.33 5.50 -26.27
N PHE A 343 7.06 4.71 -25.24
CA PHE A 343 7.17 3.26 -25.29
C PHE A 343 5.84 2.57 -25.02
N MET A 344 5.51 1.59 -25.85
CA MET A 344 4.44 0.62 -25.62
C MET A 344 5.04 -0.63 -24.97
N LEU A 345 4.52 -1.02 -23.81
CA LEU A 345 5.05 -2.09 -22.96
C LEU A 345 4.51 -3.46 -23.36
N GLN A 346 5.36 -4.48 -23.28
CA GLN A 346 5.01 -5.90 -23.40
C GLN A 346 5.83 -6.68 -22.36
N GLY A 347 5.44 -6.56 -21.09
CA GLY A 347 6.23 -7.07 -19.97
C GLY A 347 7.62 -6.40 -19.93
N LYS A 348 8.68 -7.19 -20.07
CA LYS A 348 10.07 -6.69 -20.07
C LYS A 348 10.43 -5.94 -21.36
N GLU A 349 9.80 -6.29 -22.47
CA GLU A 349 10.09 -5.69 -23.77
C GLU A 349 9.25 -4.43 -23.97
N TYR A 350 9.78 -3.49 -24.75
CA TYR A 350 9.05 -2.29 -25.12
C TYR A 350 9.40 -1.87 -26.54
N SER A 351 8.39 -1.36 -27.24
CA SER A 351 8.50 -0.85 -28.61
C SER A 351 8.23 0.64 -28.64
N GLU A 352 8.98 1.38 -29.45
CA GLU A 352 8.78 2.82 -29.59
C GLU A 352 7.54 3.12 -30.43
N VAL A 353 6.69 4.01 -29.93
CA VAL A 353 5.49 4.50 -30.61
C VAL A 353 5.60 5.99 -30.88
N SER A 354 4.98 6.45 -31.97
CA SER A 354 5.07 7.86 -32.38
C SER A 354 4.11 8.78 -31.62
N ARG A 355 3.00 8.23 -31.13
CA ARG A 355 1.93 8.92 -30.41
C ARG A 355 1.18 7.98 -29.48
N ALA A 356 0.52 8.54 -28.47
CA ALA A 356 -0.48 7.92 -27.62
C ALA A 356 -1.73 8.80 -27.59
N LEU A 357 -2.89 8.16 -27.79
CA LEU A 357 -4.22 8.78 -27.76
C LEU A 357 -4.93 8.48 -26.44
N PRO A 358 -6.04 9.15 -26.12
CA PRO A 358 -6.89 8.76 -25.00
C PRO A 358 -7.35 7.31 -25.21
N GLY A 359 -6.95 6.41 -24.32
CA GLY A 359 -7.05 4.97 -24.54
C GLY A 359 -5.75 4.22 -24.26
N ASP A 360 -4.63 4.84 -24.62
CA ASP A 360 -3.35 4.18 -24.55
C ASP A 360 -2.73 4.20 -23.14
N ILE A 361 -2.02 3.11 -22.86
CA ILE A 361 -1.10 2.96 -21.74
C ILE A 361 0.32 2.88 -22.30
N VAL A 362 1.16 3.83 -21.92
CA VAL A 362 2.51 4.00 -22.45
C VAL A 362 3.49 4.39 -21.35
N ALA A 363 4.78 4.37 -21.66
CA ALA A 363 5.83 4.74 -20.73
C ALA A 363 6.79 5.76 -21.32
N VAL A 364 7.35 6.59 -20.44
CA VAL A 364 8.48 7.47 -20.75
C VAL A 364 9.61 7.20 -19.75
N ALA A 365 10.79 6.95 -20.28
CA ALA A 365 12.00 6.68 -19.50
C ALA A 365 12.78 7.97 -19.21
N LYS A 366 13.61 7.92 -18.15
CA LYS A 366 14.54 8.98 -17.72
C LYS A 366 13.83 10.26 -17.28
N VAL A 367 12.74 10.10 -16.53
CA VAL A 367 12.01 11.21 -15.92
C VAL A 367 12.18 11.11 -14.41
N GLU A 368 13.21 11.77 -13.87
CA GLU A 368 13.58 11.68 -12.44
C GLU A 368 12.44 12.12 -11.50
N ASP A 369 11.71 13.16 -11.89
CA ASP A 369 10.63 13.75 -11.11
C ASP A 369 9.30 12.97 -11.24
N ALA A 370 9.21 11.95 -12.10
CA ALA A 370 7.98 11.16 -12.26
C ALA A 370 7.70 10.37 -10.97
N HIS A 371 6.52 10.51 -10.38
CA HIS A 371 6.15 9.74 -9.19
C HIS A 371 4.77 9.13 -9.38
N PHE A 372 4.46 8.15 -8.54
CA PHE A 372 3.13 7.56 -8.49
C PHE A 372 2.07 8.66 -8.27
N ASP A 373 0.93 8.50 -8.94
CA ASP A 373 -0.24 9.39 -8.91
C ASP A 373 -0.05 10.78 -9.54
N ALA A 374 1.10 11.04 -10.18
CA ALA A 374 1.33 12.30 -10.87
C ALA A 374 0.43 12.45 -12.10
N VAL A 375 -0.13 13.65 -12.29
CA VAL A 375 -0.77 14.04 -13.55
C VAL A 375 0.25 14.71 -14.46
N LEU A 376 0.37 14.23 -15.69
CA LEU A 376 1.15 14.84 -16.75
C LEU A 376 0.22 15.70 -17.61
N HIS A 377 0.60 16.95 -17.82
CA HIS A 377 -0.20 17.91 -18.58
C HIS A 377 0.68 18.86 -19.39
N ASP A 378 0.14 19.50 -20.44
CA ASP A 378 0.88 20.44 -21.31
C ASP A 378 0.47 21.91 -21.14
N ALA A 379 -0.55 22.21 -20.34
CA ALA A 379 -0.98 23.57 -20.05
C ALA A 379 -0.67 23.96 -18.60
N ALA A 380 0.02 25.09 -18.41
CA ALA A 380 0.43 25.55 -17.08
C ALA A 380 -0.74 25.93 -16.15
N GLU A 381 -1.94 26.11 -16.70
CA GLU A 381 -3.17 26.39 -15.96
C GLU A 381 -3.82 25.14 -15.35
N ASP A 382 -3.40 23.94 -15.76
CA ASP A 382 -3.81 22.66 -15.15
C ASP A 382 -2.92 22.29 -13.96
N ASP A 383 -2.26 23.27 -13.35
CA ASP A 383 -1.56 23.04 -12.08
C ASP A 383 -2.57 22.59 -11.00
N HIS A 384 -2.14 21.73 -10.08
CA HIS A 384 -2.99 21.15 -9.02
C HIS A 384 -4.16 20.27 -9.51
N VAL A 385 -4.14 19.81 -10.76
CA VAL A 385 -5.00 18.70 -11.21
C VAL A 385 -4.44 17.38 -10.69
N HIS A 386 -5.28 16.60 -10.01
CA HIS A 386 -4.93 15.29 -9.44
C HIS A 386 -6.14 14.35 -9.46
N LEU A 387 -5.92 13.04 -9.30
CA LEU A 387 -7.03 12.09 -9.17
C LEU A 387 -7.49 12.00 -7.72
N ALA A 388 -8.74 11.60 -7.51
CA ALA A 388 -9.21 11.22 -6.19
C ALA A 388 -8.31 10.11 -5.61
N PRO A 389 -7.76 10.27 -4.38
CA PRO A 389 -6.72 9.41 -3.86
C PRO A 389 -7.19 7.97 -3.64
N LEU A 390 -6.33 7.00 -3.92
CA LEU A 390 -6.57 5.59 -3.64
C LEU A 390 -6.57 5.31 -2.14
N ASP A 391 -7.56 4.52 -1.70
CA ASP A 391 -7.66 4.04 -0.32
C ASP A 391 -6.68 2.89 -0.09
N PHE A 392 -5.39 3.23 -0.02
CA PHE A 392 -4.33 2.28 0.27
C PHE A 392 -4.37 1.82 1.73
N PRO A 393 -4.08 0.54 1.99
CA PRO A 393 -3.85 0.09 3.36
C PRO A 393 -2.64 0.79 3.97
N ILE A 394 -2.77 1.22 5.22
CA ILE A 394 -1.68 1.88 5.95
C ILE A 394 -0.65 0.82 6.39
N PRO A 395 0.65 0.97 6.05
CA PRO A 395 1.68 0.02 6.45
C PRO A 395 2.04 0.17 7.93
N VAL A 396 1.75 -0.88 8.70
CA VAL A 396 1.98 -0.92 10.15
C VAL A 396 3.09 -1.91 10.54
N HIS A 397 3.50 -2.80 9.63
CA HIS A 397 4.55 -3.77 9.91
C HIS A 397 5.92 -3.12 9.70
N GLY A 398 6.57 -2.72 10.79
CA GLY A 398 7.87 -2.04 10.76
C GLY A 398 9.07 -2.97 10.96
N LEU A 399 10.17 -2.67 10.28
CA LEU A 399 11.48 -3.31 10.44
C LEU A 399 12.57 -2.24 10.51
N ALA A 400 13.38 -2.27 11.57
CA ALA A 400 14.54 -1.38 11.64
C ALA A 400 15.66 -1.92 10.74
N ILE A 401 16.23 -1.04 9.93
CA ILE A 401 17.24 -1.35 8.93
C ILE A 401 18.47 -0.46 9.16
N GLU A 402 19.65 -1.08 9.19
CA GLU A 402 20.93 -0.38 9.28
C GLU A 402 21.89 -0.90 8.19
N PRO A 403 22.70 -0.03 7.55
CA PRO A 403 23.67 -0.48 6.56
C PRO A 403 24.72 -1.37 7.23
N GLN A 404 25.10 -2.46 6.58
CA GLN A 404 26.14 -3.36 7.12
C GLN A 404 27.52 -2.68 7.17
N ARG A 405 27.75 -1.70 6.28
CA ARG A 405 28.97 -0.90 6.21
C ARG A 405 28.75 0.48 6.81
N HIS A 406 29.61 0.89 7.74
CA HIS A 406 29.58 2.24 8.28
C HIS A 406 29.85 3.28 7.18
N GLY A 407 29.03 4.35 7.16
CA GLY A 407 29.14 5.45 6.19
C GLY A 407 28.18 5.36 4.99
N ASP A 408 27.51 4.22 4.78
CA ASP A 408 26.58 4.03 3.65
C ASP A 408 25.13 4.50 3.96
N GLU A 409 24.91 5.25 5.04
CA GLU A 409 23.57 5.69 5.50
C GLU A 409 22.85 6.55 4.47
N GLN A 410 23.54 7.53 3.88
CA GLN A 410 22.96 8.40 2.84
C GLN A 410 22.54 7.58 1.61
N ARG A 411 23.38 6.62 1.19
CA ARG A 411 23.09 5.75 0.05
C ARG A 411 21.91 4.83 0.33
N LEU A 412 21.79 4.30 1.54
CA LEU A 412 20.60 3.54 1.96
C LEU A 412 19.34 4.40 1.84
N TRP A 413 19.37 5.65 2.34
CA TRP A 413 18.24 6.56 2.26
C TRP A 413 17.82 6.85 0.80
N GLU A 414 18.78 7.09 -0.09
CA GLU A 414 18.52 7.31 -1.52
C GLU A 414 17.88 6.08 -2.20
N ILE A 415 18.34 4.87 -1.88
CA ILE A 415 17.77 3.62 -2.43
C ILE A 415 16.37 3.38 -1.88
N LEU A 416 16.17 3.57 -0.57
CA LEU A 416 14.87 3.42 0.07
C LEU A 416 13.83 4.40 -0.51
N GLY A 417 14.22 5.64 -0.78
CA GLY A 417 13.36 6.62 -1.46
C GLY A 417 12.89 6.12 -2.83
N LYS A 418 13.80 5.55 -3.63
CA LYS A 418 13.44 4.95 -4.93
C LYS A 418 12.46 3.79 -4.81
N LEU A 419 12.60 2.96 -3.77
CA LEU A 419 11.68 1.84 -3.53
C LEU A 419 10.30 2.32 -3.08
N VAL A 420 10.22 3.40 -2.27
CA VAL A 420 8.96 4.03 -1.88
C VAL A 420 8.26 4.66 -3.10
N ASP A 421 9.01 5.28 -4.02
CA ASP A 421 8.44 5.83 -5.25
C ASP A 421 7.78 4.77 -6.15
N GLU A 422 8.22 3.51 -6.05
CA GLU A 422 7.64 2.38 -6.80
C GLU A 422 6.45 1.71 -6.11
N ASP A 423 6.33 1.82 -4.77
CA ASP A 423 5.28 1.18 -3.99
C ASP A 423 4.66 2.14 -2.97
N PRO A 424 3.43 2.62 -3.20
CA PRO A 424 2.77 3.58 -2.31
C PRO A 424 2.42 2.99 -0.92
N CYS A 425 2.53 1.67 -0.75
CA CYS A 425 2.32 0.99 0.53
C CYS A 425 3.63 0.74 1.29
N LEU A 426 4.77 1.27 0.83
CA LEU A 426 6.00 1.34 1.61
C LEU A 426 6.15 2.71 2.26
N ARG A 427 6.57 2.73 3.52
CA ARG A 427 6.85 3.97 4.25
C ARG A 427 8.18 3.86 4.96
N VAL A 428 8.98 4.90 4.88
CA VAL A 428 10.29 4.97 5.54
C VAL A 428 10.26 6.11 6.54
N GLU A 429 10.74 5.85 7.75
CA GLU A 429 10.78 6.83 8.83
C GLU A 429 12.12 6.75 9.56
N HIS A 430 12.68 7.90 9.93
CA HIS A 430 13.80 7.95 10.85
C HIS A 430 13.31 8.39 12.23
N VAL A 431 13.32 7.46 13.20
CA VAL A 431 12.84 7.69 14.55
C VAL A 431 13.96 8.30 15.39
N ALA A 432 13.91 9.61 15.60
CA ALA A 432 14.95 10.37 16.31
C ALA A 432 15.23 9.86 17.74
N VAL A 433 14.21 9.32 18.42
CA VAL A 433 14.31 8.83 19.80
C VAL A 433 15.18 7.58 19.90
N THR A 434 15.02 6.64 18.99
CA THR A 434 15.80 5.39 18.96
C THR A 434 17.01 5.50 18.03
N ASN A 435 17.08 6.59 17.25
CA ASN A 435 18.01 6.82 16.15
C ASN A 435 18.01 5.63 15.17
N GLU A 436 16.83 5.15 14.81
CA GLU A 436 16.63 4.02 13.89
C GLU A 436 15.92 4.45 12.63
N THR A 437 16.40 3.97 11.48
CA THR A 437 15.65 4.01 10.23
C THR A 437 14.74 2.78 10.18
N ILE A 438 13.44 3.00 10.12
CA ILE A 438 12.42 1.97 10.09
C ILE A 438 11.73 2.01 8.72
N VAL A 439 11.62 0.83 8.10
CA VAL A 439 10.80 0.62 6.91
C VAL A 439 9.54 -0.10 7.31
N TYR A 440 8.39 0.46 6.92
CA TYR A 440 7.07 -0.11 7.13
C TYR A 440 6.54 -0.66 5.82
N GLY A 441 5.94 -1.85 5.89
CA GLY A 441 5.21 -2.47 4.80
C GLY A 441 3.87 -3.05 5.28
N LEU A 442 3.16 -3.70 4.36
CA LEU A 442 1.85 -4.30 4.64
C LEU A 442 1.95 -5.60 5.45
N GLY A 443 3.09 -6.28 5.38
CA GLY A 443 3.34 -7.52 6.10
C GLY A 443 4.77 -8.03 5.92
N GLU A 444 5.04 -9.19 6.51
CA GLU A 444 6.38 -9.78 6.55
C GLU A 444 6.89 -10.14 5.14
N LEU A 445 6.02 -10.68 4.29
CA LEU A 445 6.39 -11.04 2.92
C LEU A 445 6.76 -9.81 2.08
N HIS A 446 6.02 -8.71 2.24
CA HIS A 446 6.31 -7.43 1.58
C HIS A 446 7.73 -6.95 1.94
N LEU A 447 8.04 -6.88 3.25
CA LEU A 447 9.37 -6.44 3.68
C LEU A 447 10.48 -7.41 3.27
N ARG A 448 10.21 -8.72 3.27
CA ARG A 448 11.19 -9.72 2.78
C ARG A 448 11.54 -9.49 1.32
N VAL A 449 10.54 -9.25 0.47
CA VAL A 449 10.73 -8.91 -0.94
C VAL A 449 11.56 -7.64 -1.11
N LEU A 450 11.30 -6.61 -0.29
CA LEU A 450 12.11 -5.39 -0.28
C LEU A 450 13.59 -5.66 0.07
N LEU A 451 13.86 -6.48 1.09
CA LEU A 451 15.23 -6.83 1.48
C LEU A 451 15.95 -7.64 0.38
N GLU A 452 15.25 -8.57 -0.25
CA GLU A 452 15.80 -9.33 -1.38
C GLU A 452 16.10 -8.41 -2.57
N ARG A 453 15.26 -7.41 -2.83
CA ARG A 453 15.50 -6.40 -3.87
C ARG A 453 16.69 -5.49 -3.58
N LEU A 454 16.85 -5.04 -2.33
CA LEU A 454 18.06 -4.31 -1.89
C LEU A 454 19.33 -5.12 -2.18
N ARG A 455 19.30 -6.41 -1.88
CA ARG A 455 20.44 -7.31 -2.05
C ARG A 455 20.73 -7.65 -3.50
N GLU A 456 19.72 -7.97 -4.31
CA GLU A 456 19.92 -8.49 -5.67
C GLU A 456 20.04 -7.40 -6.73
N VAL A 457 19.17 -6.39 -6.66
CA VAL A 457 19.10 -5.31 -7.65
C VAL A 457 20.11 -4.22 -7.31
N TYR A 458 20.09 -3.75 -6.06
CA TYR A 458 20.94 -2.63 -5.61
C TYR A 458 22.31 -3.08 -5.07
N ARG A 459 22.50 -4.39 -4.87
CA ARG A 459 23.73 -4.98 -4.30
C ARG A 459 24.12 -4.33 -2.98
N PHE A 460 23.10 -4.09 -2.14
CA PHE A 460 23.22 -3.38 -0.87
C PHE A 460 22.78 -4.31 0.27
N GLU A 461 23.71 -4.62 1.17
CA GLU A 461 23.48 -5.50 2.31
C GLU A 461 23.15 -4.67 3.56
N VAL A 462 22.11 -5.09 4.27
CA VAL A 462 21.61 -4.43 5.48
C VAL A 462 21.47 -5.43 6.62
N ASN A 463 21.67 -4.96 7.84
CA ASN A 463 21.24 -5.70 9.02
C ASN A 463 19.82 -5.25 9.38
N THR A 464 19.02 -6.20 9.86
CA THR A 464 17.63 -5.94 10.24
C THR A 464 17.36 -6.38 11.66
N ARG A 465 16.47 -5.67 12.34
CA ARG A 465 15.97 -6.05 13.66
C ARG A 465 14.54 -5.54 13.87
N PRO A 466 13.76 -6.16 14.77
CA PRO A 466 12.50 -5.56 15.21
C PRO A 466 12.72 -4.13 15.69
N PRO A 467 11.86 -3.16 15.32
CA PRO A 467 11.96 -1.79 15.80
C PRO A 467 11.98 -1.74 17.32
N ARG A 468 12.82 -0.88 17.90
CA ARG A 468 12.86 -0.73 19.35
C ARG A 468 11.63 0.02 19.82
N ILE A 469 11.03 -0.49 20.89
CA ILE A 469 9.98 0.24 21.60
C ILE A 469 10.63 1.42 22.31
N ALA A 470 10.07 2.62 22.09
CA ALA A 470 10.55 3.85 22.69
C ALA A 470 10.16 3.97 24.17
N TYR A 471 10.68 3.08 25.01
CA TYR A 471 10.50 3.13 26.46
C TYR A 471 11.03 4.46 27.05
N ARG A 472 10.58 4.77 28.25
CA ARG A 472 11.02 5.92 29.05
C ARG A 472 11.33 5.52 30.47
N GLU A 473 12.12 6.31 31.16
CA GLU A 473 12.38 6.19 32.59
C GLU A 473 11.79 7.36 33.34
N THR A 474 11.43 7.16 34.59
CA THR A 474 10.90 8.22 35.46
C THR A 474 11.03 7.78 36.92
N VAL A 475 10.75 8.68 37.84
CA VAL A 475 10.76 8.38 39.29
C VAL A 475 9.34 8.42 39.86
N THR A 476 9.13 7.81 41.02
CA THR A 476 7.81 7.79 41.68
C THR A 476 7.80 8.42 43.06
N ALA A 477 8.97 8.65 43.66
CA ALA A 477 9.12 9.31 44.95
C ALA A 477 10.20 10.38 44.88
N PRO A 478 10.12 11.46 45.68
CA PRO A 478 11.21 12.40 45.83
C PRO A 478 12.39 11.72 46.55
N ALA A 479 13.61 12.03 46.12
CA ALA A 479 14.83 11.56 46.75
C ALA A 479 15.96 12.58 46.62
N GLU A 480 17.01 12.38 47.41
CA GLU A 480 18.21 13.20 47.37
C GLU A 480 19.41 12.34 47.00
N GLY A 481 20.33 12.91 46.24
CA GLY A 481 21.57 12.28 45.84
C GLY A 481 22.72 13.26 45.90
N HIS A 482 23.90 12.76 46.22
CA HIS A 482 25.09 13.58 46.27
C HIS A 482 26.27 12.83 45.67
N HIS A 483 27.20 13.58 45.08
CA HIS A 483 28.46 13.01 44.63
C HIS A 483 29.59 14.00 44.76
N ARG A 484 30.72 13.51 45.27
CA ARG A 484 31.97 14.24 45.38
C ARG A 484 32.98 13.69 44.37
N HIS A 485 33.21 14.42 43.30
CA HIS A 485 34.25 14.12 42.31
C HIS A 485 35.57 14.74 42.75
N LYS A 486 36.59 13.90 43.00
CA LYS A 486 37.96 14.34 43.30
C LYS A 486 38.95 13.49 42.53
N LYS A 487 39.68 14.09 41.59
CA LYS A 487 40.77 13.44 40.83
C LYS A 487 42.07 14.22 41.02
N GLN A 488 43.05 13.58 41.64
CA GLN A 488 44.41 14.10 41.83
C GLN A 488 45.38 13.14 41.11
N THR A 489 45.40 13.19 39.78
CA THR A 489 46.53 12.66 39.00
C THR A 489 47.53 13.79 38.75
N GLY A 490 48.81 13.50 38.44
CA GLY A 490 49.92 14.46 38.40
C GLY A 490 49.82 15.67 37.45
N GLY A 491 48.64 15.96 36.89
CA GLY A 491 48.31 17.19 36.16
C GLY A 491 47.35 18.10 36.95
N ALA A 492 46.62 18.97 36.26
CA ALA A 492 45.71 19.93 36.89
C ALA A 492 44.51 19.21 37.56
N GLY A 493 44.34 19.41 38.86
CA GLY A 493 43.33 18.74 39.68
C GLY A 493 41.89 18.94 39.20
N GLN A 494 41.01 18.03 39.63
CA GLN A 494 39.57 18.13 39.44
C GLN A 494 38.84 17.97 40.78
N PHE A 495 38.00 18.93 41.13
CA PHE A 495 37.18 18.92 42.33
C PHE A 495 35.79 19.51 42.08
N GLY A 496 34.75 18.77 42.44
CA GLY A 496 33.37 19.26 42.50
C GLY A 496 32.52 18.36 43.38
N GLU A 497 31.71 18.94 44.25
CA GLU A 497 30.71 18.23 45.05
C GLU A 497 29.35 18.86 44.80
N VAL A 498 28.34 18.03 44.50
CA VAL A 498 26.99 18.48 44.13
C VAL A 498 25.97 17.67 44.94
N PHE A 499 25.00 18.36 45.50
CA PHE A 499 23.81 17.79 46.15
C PHE A 499 22.57 18.14 45.32
N LEU A 500 21.82 17.12 44.93
CA LEU A 500 20.61 17.23 44.12
C LEU A 500 19.43 16.64 44.87
N ARG A 501 18.27 17.26 44.69
CA ARG A 501 16.97 16.68 45.02
C ARG A 501 16.23 16.42 43.71
N VAL A 502 15.67 15.22 43.58
CA VAL A 502 14.88 14.81 42.41
C VAL A 502 13.46 14.53 42.88
N GLU A 503 12.47 15.02 42.14
CA GLU A 503 11.05 14.75 42.40
C GLU A 503 10.28 14.49 41.10
N PRO A 504 9.25 13.63 41.13
CA PRO A 504 8.43 13.35 39.97
C PRO A 504 7.56 14.55 39.58
N LEU A 505 7.39 14.76 38.29
CA LEU A 505 6.41 15.69 37.72
C LEU A 505 5.18 14.94 37.20
N ALA A 506 4.13 15.70 36.87
CA ALA A 506 2.99 15.14 36.14
C ALA A 506 3.44 14.57 34.79
N ARG A 507 2.73 13.54 34.30
CA ARG A 507 3.04 12.92 33.02
C ARG A 507 2.98 13.93 31.87
N GLY A 508 4.02 13.95 31.04
CA GLY A 508 4.15 14.88 29.93
C GLY A 508 4.68 16.27 30.31
N ALA A 509 5.04 16.50 31.58
CA ALA A 509 5.66 17.76 32.01
C ALA A 509 7.13 17.89 31.59
N GLY A 510 7.78 16.78 31.21
CA GLY A 510 9.14 16.80 30.69
C GLY A 510 10.20 16.98 31.78
N PHE A 511 11.10 17.95 31.62
CA PHE A 511 12.23 18.17 32.52
C PHE A 511 12.28 19.61 33.04
N GLU A 512 12.47 19.77 34.34
CA GLU A 512 12.64 21.07 34.99
C GLU A 512 13.92 21.08 35.85
N PHE A 513 14.80 22.07 35.64
CA PHE A 513 16.00 22.28 36.44
C PHE A 513 15.84 23.53 37.32
N LYS A 514 16.04 23.41 38.64
CA LYS A 514 15.97 24.52 39.60
C LYS A 514 17.26 24.69 40.36
N ASP A 515 17.64 25.95 40.58
CA ASP A 515 18.75 26.36 41.43
C ASP A 515 18.22 26.93 42.75
N GLU A 516 18.58 26.27 43.86
CA GLU A 516 18.32 26.73 45.22
C GLU A 516 19.63 26.86 46.04
N VAL A 517 20.79 26.95 45.38
CA VAL A 517 22.11 27.03 46.04
C VAL A 517 22.21 28.33 46.83
N LYS A 518 22.51 28.21 48.14
CA LYS A 518 22.69 29.35 49.04
C LYS A 518 24.17 29.63 49.32
N GLY A 519 24.52 30.91 49.45
CA GLY A 519 25.85 31.32 49.93
C GLY A 519 27.02 31.07 48.98
N GLY A 520 26.77 30.80 47.70
CA GLY A 520 27.83 30.62 46.70
C GLY A 520 28.63 29.32 46.83
N ALA A 521 28.06 28.29 47.46
CA ALA A 521 28.70 26.99 47.68
C ALA A 521 29.16 26.32 46.36
N ILE A 522 28.38 26.53 45.30
CA ILE A 522 28.76 26.33 43.90
C ILE A 522 28.76 27.70 43.22
N PRO A 523 29.90 28.15 42.64
CA PRO A 523 29.92 29.36 41.81
C PRO A 523 28.95 29.27 40.62
N TYR A 524 28.19 30.34 40.36
CA TYR A 524 27.16 30.40 39.29
C TYR A 524 27.66 29.93 37.92
N GLN A 525 28.92 30.19 37.59
CA GLN A 525 29.54 29.77 36.33
C GLN A 525 29.57 28.24 36.13
N PHE A 526 29.51 27.44 37.21
CA PHE A 526 29.57 25.98 37.14
C PHE A 526 28.18 25.31 37.14
N LEU A 527 27.09 26.05 37.41
CA LEU A 527 25.73 25.51 37.38
C LEU A 527 25.33 24.95 36.00
N PRO A 528 25.65 25.62 34.86
CA PRO A 528 25.39 25.04 33.54
C PRO A 528 26.12 23.71 33.32
N ALA A 529 27.28 23.52 33.94
CA ALA A 529 28.01 22.26 33.85
C ALA A 529 27.33 21.15 34.66
N VAL A 530 26.78 21.46 35.84
CA VAL A 530 25.95 20.53 36.62
C VAL A 530 24.71 20.13 35.82
N GLU A 531 23.98 21.10 35.27
CA GLU A 531 22.80 20.85 34.45
C GLU A 531 23.13 20.00 33.22
N LYS A 532 24.25 20.29 32.54
CA LYS A 532 24.74 19.46 31.43
C LYS A 532 24.95 18.01 31.85
N GLY A 533 25.56 17.78 33.02
CA GLY A 533 25.74 16.44 33.58
C GLY A 533 24.42 15.72 33.87
N VAL A 534 23.40 16.45 34.33
CA VAL A 534 22.03 15.92 34.52
C VAL A 534 21.41 15.56 33.16
N ARG A 535 21.47 16.46 32.19
CA ARG A 535 20.90 16.25 30.84
C ARG A 535 21.53 15.06 30.12
N GLU A 536 22.83 14.83 30.29
CA GLU A 536 23.50 13.64 29.76
C GLU A 536 22.87 12.34 30.29
N VAL A 537 22.46 12.29 31.56
CA VAL A 537 21.76 11.12 32.14
C VAL A 537 20.30 11.07 31.68
N LEU A 538 19.63 12.22 31.50
CA LEU A 538 18.27 12.24 30.96
C LEU A 538 18.19 11.60 29.57
N GLU A 539 19.22 11.76 28.74
CA GLU A 539 19.27 11.16 27.40
C GLU A 539 19.58 9.67 27.43
N HIS A 540 20.53 9.25 28.27
CA HIS A 540 21.05 7.88 28.27
C HIS A 540 20.33 6.94 29.25
N GLY A 541 19.45 7.45 30.11
CA GLY A 541 18.82 6.68 31.17
C GLY A 541 19.74 6.40 32.35
N ALA A 542 19.13 5.96 33.45
CA ALA A 542 19.82 5.65 34.70
C ALA A 542 19.63 4.18 35.13
N ILE A 543 18.51 3.54 34.75
CA ILE A 543 18.20 2.16 35.16
C ILE A 543 18.19 1.14 34.02
N ALA A 544 17.62 1.47 32.86
CA ALA A 544 17.42 0.57 31.74
C ALA A 544 18.00 1.11 30.42
N GLY A 545 18.54 2.32 30.44
CA GLY A 545 19.17 2.95 29.29
C GLY A 545 18.22 3.74 28.41
N TYR A 546 17.06 4.16 28.94
CA TYR A 546 16.04 4.89 28.19
C TYR A 546 15.90 6.33 28.70
N PRO A 547 15.45 7.27 27.84
CA PRO A 547 15.34 8.66 28.24
C PRO A 547 14.49 8.87 29.49
N VAL A 548 15.02 9.61 30.46
CA VAL A 548 14.34 9.96 31.71
C VAL A 548 13.43 11.17 31.48
N VAL A 549 12.16 11.05 31.85
CA VAL A 549 11.13 12.08 31.66
C VAL A 549 10.31 12.29 32.94
N ASP A 550 9.62 13.43 32.96
CA ASP A 550 8.73 13.86 34.05
C ASP A 550 9.47 13.96 35.38
N VAL A 551 10.60 14.65 35.40
CA VAL A 551 11.41 14.85 36.60
C VAL A 551 11.80 16.31 36.77
N ARG A 552 11.73 16.78 38.03
CA ARG A 552 12.35 18.03 38.44
C ARG A 552 13.62 17.73 39.22
N VAL A 553 14.67 18.46 38.88
CA VAL A 553 15.97 18.37 39.54
C VAL A 553 16.32 19.72 40.15
N THR A 554 16.44 19.75 41.48
CA THR A 554 16.82 20.94 42.23
C THR A 554 18.23 20.77 42.77
N VAL A 555 19.15 21.65 42.38
CA VAL A 555 20.47 21.75 43.01
C VAL A 555 20.35 22.65 44.24
N TYR A 556 20.63 22.12 45.42
CA TYR A 556 20.40 22.84 46.69
C TYR A 556 21.68 23.10 47.49
N ASP A 557 22.75 22.34 47.26
CA ASP A 557 24.04 22.51 47.94
C ASP A 557 25.20 21.93 47.11
N GLY A 558 26.44 22.23 47.50
CA GLY A 558 27.65 21.70 46.87
C GLY A 558 28.93 22.25 47.50
N LYS A 559 30.08 21.83 46.97
CA LYS A 559 31.38 22.40 47.35
C LYS A 559 32.27 22.59 46.14
N SER A 560 33.00 23.69 46.14
CA SER A 560 34.02 24.03 45.16
C SER A 560 35.41 24.16 45.82
N HIS A 561 36.45 24.12 45.01
CA HIS A 561 37.83 24.40 45.40
C HIS A 561 38.39 25.47 44.47
N SER A 562 39.11 26.45 45.01
CA SER A 562 39.54 27.64 44.27
C SER A 562 40.45 27.37 43.07
N VAL A 563 41.17 26.24 43.07
CA VAL A 563 42.15 25.89 42.03
C VAL A 563 41.75 24.66 41.22
N ASP A 564 41.06 23.71 41.83
CA ASP A 564 40.80 22.39 41.23
C ASP A 564 39.39 22.27 40.65
N SER A 565 38.52 23.25 40.87
CA SER A 565 37.17 23.25 40.31
C SER A 565 37.13 23.66 38.84
N LYS A 566 36.54 22.79 38.02
CA LYS A 566 36.39 22.94 36.57
C LYS A 566 35.02 22.43 36.13
N ASP A 567 34.53 22.90 34.98
CA ASP A 567 33.25 22.48 34.40
C ASP A 567 33.12 20.96 34.31
N ILE A 568 34.16 20.27 33.86
CA ILE A 568 34.14 18.80 33.74
C ILE A 568 33.97 18.10 35.10
N ALA A 569 34.50 18.68 36.18
CA ALA A 569 34.35 18.12 37.52
C ALA A 569 32.91 18.24 38.02
N PHE A 570 32.27 19.39 37.77
CA PHE A 570 30.88 19.64 38.13
C PHE A 570 29.88 18.89 37.23
N ALA A 571 30.18 18.70 35.95
CA ALA A 571 29.39 17.85 35.07
C ALA A 571 29.44 16.37 35.49
N THR A 572 30.61 15.85 35.84
CA THR A 572 30.74 14.48 36.36
C THR A 572 30.08 14.34 37.74
N ALA A 573 30.24 15.33 38.63
CA ALA A 573 29.57 15.33 39.93
C ALA A 573 28.05 15.40 39.80
N GLY A 574 27.51 16.28 38.94
CA GLY A 574 26.08 16.39 38.65
C GLY A 574 25.48 15.10 38.11
N ARG A 575 26.13 14.49 37.10
CA ARG A 575 25.74 13.17 36.55
C ARG A 575 25.65 12.10 37.63
N LYS A 576 26.70 11.93 38.44
CA LYS A 576 26.75 10.87 39.46
C LYS A 576 25.81 11.13 40.63
N ALA A 577 25.65 12.40 41.03
CA ALA A 577 24.68 12.80 42.06
C ALA A 577 23.25 12.53 41.61
N PHE A 578 22.95 12.76 40.34
CA PHE A 578 21.63 12.52 39.76
C PHE A 578 21.31 11.03 39.64
N ILE A 579 22.26 10.20 39.20
CA ILE A 579 22.10 8.74 39.19
C ILE A 579 21.82 8.21 40.60
N ALA A 580 22.59 8.68 41.60
CA ALA A 580 22.37 8.30 43.00
C ALA A 580 20.98 8.71 43.51
N ALA A 581 20.52 9.92 43.16
CA ALA A 581 19.18 10.38 43.52
C ALA A 581 18.09 9.52 42.86
N ILE A 582 18.23 9.19 41.56
CA ILE A 582 17.26 8.36 40.83
C ILE A 582 17.13 6.97 41.47
N GLN A 583 18.24 6.35 41.89
CA GLN A 583 18.23 5.01 42.50
C GLN A 583 17.38 4.95 43.78
N GLU A 584 17.43 6.01 44.58
CA GLU A 584 16.63 6.14 45.81
C GLU A 584 15.19 6.63 45.54
N ALA A 585 14.93 7.22 44.37
CA ALA A 585 13.65 7.81 43.97
C ALA A 585 12.59 6.79 43.47
N ARG A 586 12.82 5.49 43.71
CA ARG A 586 11.99 4.37 43.21
C ARG A 586 11.72 4.49 41.70
N PRO A 587 12.77 4.31 40.88
CA PRO A 587 12.67 4.53 39.45
C PRO A 587 11.85 3.41 38.78
N ILE A 588 11.08 3.79 37.76
CA ILE A 588 10.24 2.89 36.98
C ILE A 588 10.49 3.09 35.49
N VAL A 589 10.24 2.04 34.71
CA VAL A 589 10.23 2.10 33.25
C VAL A 589 8.78 2.27 32.79
N LEU A 590 8.59 3.13 31.79
CA LEU A 590 7.32 3.36 31.13
C LEU A 590 7.34 2.79 29.71
N GLU A 591 6.24 2.16 29.31
CA GLU A 591 5.99 1.76 27.92
C GLU A 591 4.97 2.67 27.23
N PRO A 592 5.08 2.86 25.91
CA PRO A 592 4.07 3.57 25.14
C PRO A 592 2.81 2.71 24.99
N VAL A 593 1.68 3.30 25.38
CA VAL A 593 0.34 2.77 25.09
C VAL A 593 -0.20 3.48 23.86
N VAL A 594 -0.68 2.70 22.90
CA VAL A 594 -1.28 3.22 21.67
C VAL A 594 -2.79 3.04 21.71
N LYS A 595 -3.52 4.01 21.13
CA LYS A 595 -4.90 3.77 20.70
C LYS A 595 -4.83 2.87 19.47
N ILE A 596 -5.71 1.88 19.42
CA ILE A 596 -5.82 0.96 18.28
C ILE A 596 -7.26 0.97 17.77
N ASP A 597 -7.41 1.18 16.47
CA ASP A 597 -8.69 1.15 15.76
C ASP A 597 -8.62 0.01 14.74
N ILE A 598 -9.39 -1.06 14.97
CA ILE A 598 -9.40 -2.28 14.16
C ILE A 598 -10.68 -2.37 13.34
N ALA A 599 -10.59 -2.33 12.02
CA ALA A 599 -11.70 -2.58 11.11
C ALA A 599 -11.68 -4.04 10.66
N ALA A 600 -12.76 -4.79 10.91
CA ALA A 600 -12.86 -6.20 10.58
C ALA A 600 -14.33 -6.64 10.38
N PRO A 601 -14.59 -7.83 9.80
CA PRO A 601 -15.96 -8.34 9.64
C PRO A 601 -16.67 -8.58 10.97
N ASP A 602 -18.00 -8.41 10.98
CA ASP A 602 -18.82 -8.58 12.18
C ASP A 602 -18.69 -9.96 12.83
N SER A 603 -18.40 -10.99 12.02
CA SER A 603 -18.19 -12.37 12.48
C SER A 603 -16.95 -12.53 13.37
N ALA A 604 -15.95 -11.66 13.25
CA ALA A 604 -14.66 -11.79 13.92
C ALA A 604 -14.54 -10.95 15.21
N ILE A 605 -15.60 -10.21 15.60
CA ILE A 605 -15.55 -9.29 16.75
C ILE A 605 -15.16 -10.01 18.06
N GLY A 606 -15.72 -11.21 18.28
CA GLY A 606 -15.46 -12.00 19.49
C GLY A 606 -13.98 -12.39 19.62
N ASP A 607 -13.41 -12.89 18.52
CA ASP A 607 -12.00 -13.31 18.47
C ASP A 607 -11.05 -12.12 18.64
N ILE A 608 -11.34 -10.98 17.99
CA ILE A 608 -10.54 -9.75 18.11
C ILE A 608 -10.56 -9.21 19.54
N THR A 609 -11.74 -9.13 20.15
CA THR A 609 -11.91 -8.62 21.52
C THR A 609 -11.20 -9.52 22.53
N GLY A 610 -11.29 -10.84 22.35
CA GLY A 610 -10.58 -11.82 23.16
C GLY A 610 -9.06 -11.71 23.02
N ASP A 611 -8.56 -11.56 21.79
CA ASP A 611 -7.11 -11.45 21.55
C ASP A 611 -6.53 -10.16 22.12
N LEU A 612 -7.19 -9.01 21.92
CA LEU A 612 -6.75 -7.74 22.52
C LEU A 612 -6.71 -7.83 24.05
N SER A 613 -7.74 -8.41 24.67
CA SER A 613 -7.79 -8.57 26.13
C SER A 613 -6.65 -9.47 26.64
N SER A 614 -6.28 -10.51 25.88
CA SER A 614 -5.15 -11.38 26.22
C SER A 614 -3.79 -10.67 26.15
N ARG A 615 -3.72 -9.56 25.41
CA ARG A 615 -2.53 -8.73 25.16
C ARG A 615 -2.49 -7.46 26.01
N ARG A 616 -3.12 -7.49 27.19
CA ARG A 616 -3.23 -6.31 28.08
C ARG A 616 -3.92 -5.11 27.41
N GLY A 617 -4.67 -5.36 26.33
CA GLY A 617 -5.45 -4.35 25.65
C GLY A 617 -6.77 -4.09 26.38
N LEU A 618 -7.17 -2.83 26.45
CA LEU A 618 -8.46 -2.40 26.95
C LEU A 618 -9.34 -2.00 25.77
N VAL A 619 -10.40 -2.77 25.52
CA VAL A 619 -11.40 -2.41 24.50
C VAL A 619 -12.26 -1.27 25.03
N SER A 620 -12.27 -0.16 24.31
CA SER A 620 -13.00 1.06 24.65
C SER A 620 -14.40 1.08 24.04
N GLY A 621 -14.61 0.39 22.92
CA GLY A 621 -15.94 0.26 22.31
C GLY A 621 -15.90 -0.40 20.93
N THR A 622 -17.07 -0.73 20.43
CA THR A 622 -17.29 -1.20 19.06
C THR A 622 -18.28 -0.28 18.35
N ALA A 623 -18.06 -0.04 17.06
CA ALA A 623 -18.96 0.74 16.22
C ALA A 623 -19.18 -0.01 14.91
N ASN A 624 -20.42 -0.03 14.43
CA ASN A 624 -20.72 -0.58 13.10
C ASN A 624 -20.11 0.35 12.04
N ALA A 625 -19.37 -0.23 11.10
CA ALA A 625 -18.90 0.42 9.90
C ALA A 625 -19.78 0.02 8.71
N ALA A 626 -19.51 0.60 7.54
CA ALA A 626 -20.26 0.25 6.33
C ALA A 626 -19.96 -1.19 5.87
N ALA A 627 -20.92 -1.81 5.16
CA ALA A 627 -20.76 -3.10 4.48
C ALA A 627 -20.45 -4.32 5.38
N GLY A 628 -21.08 -4.44 6.56
CA GLY A 628 -20.91 -5.63 7.43
C GLY A 628 -19.55 -5.72 8.13
N MET A 629 -18.86 -4.58 8.20
CA MET A 629 -17.63 -4.39 8.95
C MET A 629 -17.95 -3.71 10.28
N VAL A 630 -17.13 -3.99 11.30
CA VAL A 630 -17.14 -3.32 12.59
C VAL A 630 -15.76 -2.75 12.89
N LEU A 631 -15.78 -1.58 13.51
CA LEU A 631 -14.63 -0.90 14.07
C LEU A 631 -14.54 -1.21 15.58
N VAL A 632 -13.50 -1.95 15.99
CA VAL A 632 -13.17 -2.21 17.39
C VAL A 632 -12.11 -1.21 17.83
N ARG A 633 -12.43 -0.37 18.82
CA ARG A 633 -11.50 0.63 19.37
C ARG A 633 -10.98 0.19 20.73
N GLY A 634 -9.69 0.41 20.97
CA GLY A 634 -9.08 0.09 22.25
C GLY A 634 -7.77 0.83 22.51
N GLN A 635 -7.15 0.49 23.62
CA GLN A 635 -5.80 0.89 23.96
C GLN A 635 -4.98 -0.35 24.26
N VAL A 636 -3.75 -0.41 23.79
CA VAL A 636 -2.89 -1.57 23.97
C VAL A 636 -1.42 -1.12 24.06
N PRO A 637 -0.60 -1.74 24.92
CA PRO A 637 0.83 -1.49 24.94
C PRO A 637 1.45 -1.83 23.59
N MET A 638 2.26 -0.93 23.03
CA MET A 638 2.87 -1.12 21.71
C MET A 638 3.75 -2.38 21.67
N SER A 639 4.31 -2.77 22.82
CA SER A 639 5.11 -3.98 23.02
C SER A 639 4.36 -5.28 22.66
N GLU A 640 3.04 -5.27 22.77
CA GLU A 640 2.19 -6.45 22.54
C GLU A 640 1.71 -6.58 21.09
N LEU A 641 1.96 -5.56 20.25
CA LEU A 641 1.53 -5.49 18.86
C LEU A 641 2.54 -6.04 17.86
N SER A 642 3.69 -6.54 18.33
CA SER A 642 4.68 -7.16 17.45
C SER A 642 4.07 -8.33 16.67
N GLY A 643 4.04 -8.22 15.33
CA GLY A 643 3.45 -9.23 14.45
C GLY A 643 1.91 -9.31 14.48
N TYR A 644 1.23 -8.30 15.02
CA TYR A 644 -0.24 -8.33 15.18
C TYR A 644 -1.01 -8.47 13.86
N GLN A 645 -0.55 -7.84 12.77
CA GLN A 645 -1.22 -7.90 11.46
C GLN A 645 -1.39 -9.34 10.95
N SER A 646 -0.37 -10.19 11.11
CA SER A 646 -0.43 -11.59 10.66
C SER A 646 -1.49 -12.37 11.43
N ARG A 647 -1.62 -12.12 12.73
CA ARG A 647 -2.67 -12.74 13.57
C ARG A 647 -4.05 -12.19 13.24
N LEU A 648 -4.18 -10.87 13.04
CA LEU A 648 -5.43 -10.24 12.63
C LEU A 648 -5.91 -10.82 11.29
N ASN A 649 -5.02 -10.97 10.32
CA ASN A 649 -5.33 -11.61 9.05
C ASN A 649 -5.82 -13.06 9.25
N ALA A 650 -5.21 -13.83 10.15
CA ALA A 650 -5.66 -15.19 10.44
C ALA A 650 -7.08 -15.24 11.05
N MET A 651 -7.41 -14.32 11.96
CA MET A 651 -8.74 -14.25 12.61
C MET A 651 -9.84 -13.71 11.69
N THR A 652 -9.47 -12.93 10.67
CA THR A 652 -10.42 -12.17 9.84
C THR A 652 -10.41 -12.61 8.37
N SER A 653 -9.77 -13.74 8.06
CA SER A 653 -9.55 -14.21 6.69
C SER A 653 -8.92 -13.13 5.79
N GLY A 654 -7.99 -12.34 6.35
CA GLY A 654 -7.26 -11.27 5.67
C GLY A 654 -8.03 -9.96 5.47
N GLN A 655 -9.24 -9.85 6.02
CA GLN A 655 -10.08 -8.66 5.88
C GLN A 655 -9.80 -7.58 6.93
N GLY A 656 -9.22 -7.98 8.06
CA GLY A 656 -8.93 -7.10 9.19
C GLY A 656 -7.77 -6.15 8.93
N ARG A 657 -7.96 -4.88 9.33
CA ARG A 657 -6.94 -3.84 9.33
C ARG A 657 -6.94 -3.15 10.67
N TYR A 658 -5.80 -2.59 11.06
CA TYR A 658 -5.75 -1.73 12.23
C TYR A 658 -4.87 -0.51 12.00
N THR A 659 -5.18 0.56 12.71
CA THR A 659 -4.36 1.77 12.81
C THR A 659 -3.98 2.00 14.25
N ILE A 660 -2.84 2.66 14.47
CA ILE A 660 -2.35 2.98 15.80
C ILE A 660 -1.95 4.44 15.92
N GLU A 661 -2.19 5.02 17.08
CA GLU A 661 -1.78 6.38 17.45
C GLU A 661 -1.22 6.36 18.88
N LEU A 662 -0.11 7.05 19.13
CA LEU A 662 0.44 7.17 20.48
C LEU A 662 -0.60 7.84 21.40
N SER A 663 -0.94 7.19 22.50
CA SER A 663 -1.88 7.70 23.50
C SER A 663 -1.13 8.40 24.63
N HIS A 664 -0.34 7.64 25.37
CA HIS A 664 0.40 8.07 26.55
C HIS A 664 1.40 7.00 26.96
N TYR A 665 2.06 7.19 28.10
CA TYR A 665 3.01 6.26 28.69
C TYR A 665 2.50 5.71 30.01
N GLU A 666 2.59 4.40 30.21
CA GLU A 666 2.20 3.71 31.44
C GLU A 666 3.37 2.90 32.03
N PRO A 667 3.39 2.66 33.36
CA PRO A 667 4.38 1.79 33.97
C PRO A 667 4.35 0.37 33.38
N VAL A 668 5.51 -0.16 33.03
CA VAL A 668 5.61 -1.56 32.57
C VAL A 668 5.32 -2.54 33.71
N PRO A 669 4.87 -3.77 33.41
CA PRO A 669 4.75 -4.82 34.41
C PRO A 669 6.08 -5.11 35.13
N PRO A 670 6.07 -5.49 36.42
CA PRO A 670 7.30 -5.72 37.19
C PRO A 670 8.27 -6.72 36.57
N ALA A 671 7.76 -7.79 35.93
CA ALA A 671 8.58 -8.78 35.24
C ALA A 671 9.32 -8.17 34.03
N THR A 672 8.62 -7.35 33.24
CA THR A 672 9.19 -6.62 32.11
C THR A 672 10.23 -5.61 32.57
N GLN A 673 9.97 -4.88 33.66
CA GLN A 673 10.95 -3.94 34.22
C GLN A 673 12.26 -4.65 34.63
N GLN A 674 12.16 -5.79 35.33
CA GLN A 674 13.33 -6.58 35.72
C GLN A 674 14.12 -7.06 34.50
N GLN A 675 13.42 -7.54 33.47
CA GLN A 675 14.04 -7.96 32.22
C GLN A 675 14.80 -6.81 31.53
N LEU A 676 14.15 -5.65 31.33
CA LEU A 676 14.76 -4.48 30.69
C LEU A 676 15.97 -3.96 31.47
N THR A 677 15.86 -3.88 32.80
CA THR A 677 16.96 -3.46 33.68
C THR A 677 18.14 -4.44 33.60
N SER A 678 17.88 -5.75 33.53
CA SER A 678 18.95 -6.77 33.45
C SER A 678 19.74 -6.74 32.13
N GLN A 679 19.13 -6.26 31.05
CA GLN A 679 19.77 -6.13 29.74
C GLN A 679 20.66 -4.87 29.68
N HIS A 680 20.41 -3.89 30.55
CA HIS A 680 21.21 -2.69 30.64
C HIS A 680 22.49 -2.93 31.45
N LYS A 681 23.64 -2.91 30.77
CA LYS A 681 24.94 -2.80 31.46
C LYS A 681 25.25 -1.32 31.65
N VAL A 682 25.24 -0.86 32.90
CA VAL A 682 25.77 0.46 33.26
C VAL A 682 27.20 0.52 32.74
N ARG A 683 27.46 1.36 31.74
CA ARG A 683 28.83 1.62 31.29
C ARG A 683 29.51 2.42 32.38
N ASP A 684 30.23 1.73 33.27
CA ASP A 684 31.23 2.35 34.12
C ASP A 684 32.32 2.93 33.19
N THR A 685 32.11 4.17 32.78
CA THR A 685 33.11 4.97 32.11
C THR A 685 33.92 5.67 33.19
N GLU A 686 35.18 5.23 33.34
CA GLU A 686 36.17 5.79 34.27
C GLU A 686 36.40 7.30 34.12
#